data_AF-A0A7K0IWG0-F1
#
_entry.id   AF-A0A7K0IWG0-F1
#
_cell.length_a   1.000
_cell.length_b   1.000
_cell.length_c   1.000
_cell.angle_alpha   90.00
_cell.angle_beta   90.00
_cell.angle_gamma   90.00
#
_symmetry.space_group_name_H-M   'P 1'
#
loop_
_entity.id
_entity.type
_entity.pdbx_description
1 polymer ?
#
loop_
_entity_poly.entity_id
_entity_poly.type
_entity_poly.pdbx_seq_one_letter_code
_entity_poly.pdbx_strand_id
1 'polypeptide(L)'
;MNRKNMLLVVTLCFCLMGTGFLSLAQGASSAILGWNNLGMHCMDSDYSVFSILPPYNTIEAQLIVGGKLVKSGAGYTLSYEAIADPDGSINSTSVGKSNWIQFAAALYGLPSTYSADSGLLGWNMPGASNTPQQMKFENFNAPAPGVSSETNWFRAEGIPVTQYDDKGIKNSYPMMRIVARDSSSNVIATSDIVLPVSDEMDCSACHASGTQTSAKPSAGWVFATSKERDYRLNILRLHDEHQFSQNAPLYKDALAAKGFGASGLYTAVLYGKPVLCATCHASEALGAPSFSSSNGTVPPLTSSVHTKHAGVQDPQLNLTLNDSGNRNACYRCHPGSTTRCLRGAMGSAIAADGSMAMQCQSCHGNMTKVGSSSRVGWFMEPNCQSCHTGTATKNNGQIRYTSVFDANGQERVPVDQTFATTPNTPASGLSLYRFSTGHGGLQCSACHGSTHAEFPSSQRNDNIRNVQLQGHAGVTVECTACHTSMPTSPNGGPHGMHPIGQAWVTGHHDAISSVGLASCQACHGKDSRGTELSRVQGDRSFSVGNLGTQTFYRGASIGCYSCHQGPSSSSMNNSAAPGMGDVSAQTNAGTPVTIVLPLTGTNATVRIISQPANGTVGLNNNTATYFPFDGFSGKDSFTYAAYDGAKNSRLATGSITVIPIAPPVITLNPVSQQVVTGTAVNFVVSATSAVPLSYQWYKNGTIISGATTTTFSLSAATVTDSGSFYAVVKNSAGMVTSTTANLTVTYPAPVVSSLSSASGNVGTAVTISGNNFSGATAVSFNGINAPSFTVVSDSQITVTVPTGATTGKISVTTPGGTATSSGNFTVSVVTPSTISSFTPSSGGVGTAVTITGTNFTGATQVNFNGVSAPFTLLSNTTIVTGVPRGAVTGKISVSSIAGTAVSSSNFSVGSRSVAPRIQSFSPVSGTVGTIVAVTGTNLAGVSSARVGGVNAPFAVTSIGSLVITVPAGAKTGRISVTTDGGTANSSSLFNVLP
;
A
#
# COMPACT_ATOMS: atom_id res chain seq x y z
N MET A 1 27.12 -22.84 83.57
CA MET A 1 27.46 -23.55 82.32
C MET A 1 27.15 -22.63 81.15
N ASN A 2 28.20 -22.09 80.52
CA ASN A 2 28.12 -21.19 79.36
C ASN A 2 27.99 -22.01 78.07
N ARG A 3 27.10 -21.62 77.15
CA ARG A 3 27.23 -21.94 75.72
C ARG A 3 27.43 -20.64 74.95
N LYS A 4 28.64 -20.52 74.38
CA LYS A 4 29.02 -19.51 73.39
C LYS A 4 28.51 -19.95 72.02
N ASN A 5 27.88 -19.02 71.29
CA ASN A 5 27.62 -19.13 69.86
C ASN A 5 28.85 -18.70 69.07
N MET A 6 29.22 -19.47 68.06
CA MET A 6 30.27 -19.15 67.10
C MET A 6 29.74 -19.34 65.68
N LEU A 7 29.67 -18.22 64.96
CA LEU A 7 29.97 -17.99 63.54
C LEU A 7 29.92 -19.16 62.54
N LEU A 8 29.09 -19.02 61.50
CA LEU A 8 29.45 -19.41 60.13
C LEU A 8 28.96 -18.35 59.13
N VAL A 9 29.83 -18.07 58.17
CA VAL A 9 29.83 -16.99 57.17
C VAL A 9 28.76 -17.22 56.09
N VAL A 10 27.99 -16.17 55.77
CA VAL A 10 27.32 -16.02 54.46
C VAL A 10 27.58 -14.60 53.95
N THR A 11 28.33 -14.54 52.85
CA THR A 11 28.62 -13.34 52.07
C THR A 11 27.33 -12.84 51.40
N LEU A 12 26.78 -11.70 51.84
CA LEU A 12 25.70 -11.01 51.12
C LEU A 12 26.29 -9.87 50.28
N CYS A 13 26.18 -10.03 48.96
CA CYS A 13 26.41 -8.99 47.98
C CYS A 13 25.23 -8.00 48.04
N PHE A 14 25.44 -6.80 48.59
CA PHE A 14 24.44 -5.72 48.58
C PHE A 14 24.40 -5.09 47.18
N CYS A 15 23.35 -5.41 46.41
CA CYS A 15 22.98 -4.64 45.23
C CYS A 15 22.05 -3.51 45.69
N LEU A 16 22.48 -2.26 45.58
CA LEU A 16 21.65 -1.08 45.80
C LEU A 16 20.53 -1.04 44.74
N MET A 17 19.30 -1.40 45.13
CA MET A 17 18.10 -0.95 44.45
C MET A 17 17.48 0.18 45.28
N GLY A 18 17.63 1.41 44.80
CA GLY A 18 17.05 2.60 45.43
C GLY A 18 15.54 2.63 45.25
N THR A 19 14.79 2.26 46.29
CA THR A 19 13.36 2.57 46.43
C THR A 19 13.20 3.99 46.98
N GLY A 20 13.37 4.98 46.11
CA GLY A 20 13.09 6.38 46.40
C GLY A 20 11.61 6.73 46.22
N PHE A 21 10.72 6.22 47.08
CA PHE A 21 9.36 6.75 47.23
C PHE A 21 9.11 7.10 48.70
N LEU A 22 9.76 8.18 49.14
CA LEU A 22 9.30 8.95 50.30
C LEU A 22 8.34 10.03 49.77
N SER A 23 7.06 9.68 49.61
CA SER A 23 6.00 10.65 49.32
C SER A 23 5.60 11.35 50.63
N LEU A 24 6.32 12.40 50.99
CA LEU A 24 5.72 13.48 51.76
C LEU A 24 4.90 14.29 50.74
N ALA A 25 3.57 14.30 50.87
CA ALA A 25 2.75 15.30 50.21
C ALA A 25 3.38 16.68 50.50
N GLN A 26 3.55 17.54 49.49
CA GLN A 26 4.01 18.92 49.67
C GLN A 26 2.95 19.68 50.49
N GLY A 27 2.94 19.47 51.79
CA GLY A 27 2.19 20.26 52.75
C GLY A 27 3.10 21.33 53.32
N ALA A 28 2.77 22.58 53.00
CA ALA A 28 3.08 23.84 53.68
C ALA A 28 3.96 24.85 52.90
N SER A 29 3.29 25.93 52.50
CA SER A 29 3.80 27.23 52.01
C SER A 29 4.07 27.43 50.52
N SER A 30 4.41 26.45 49.69
CA SER A 30 4.64 26.68 48.25
C SER A 30 4.32 25.46 47.37
N ALA A 31 3.84 25.69 46.14
CA ALA A 31 3.52 24.64 45.17
C ALA A 31 3.76 25.09 43.72
N ILE A 32 4.12 24.16 42.83
CA ILE A 32 4.19 24.41 41.38
C ILE A 32 3.07 23.64 40.70
N LEU A 33 2.27 24.37 39.95
CA LEU A 33 1.26 23.82 39.07
C LEU A 33 1.81 23.81 37.64
N GLY A 34 2.50 22.74 37.23
CA GLY A 34 3.05 22.59 35.86
C GLY A 34 2.17 21.75 34.92
N TRP A 35 2.22 22.02 33.62
CA TRP A 35 1.58 21.24 32.55
C TRP A 35 2.24 21.48 31.17
N ASN A 36 1.91 20.63 30.18
CA ASN A 36 2.16 20.89 28.76
C ASN A 36 0.94 21.58 28.12
N ASN A 37 1.10 22.52 27.20
CA ASN A 37 -0.03 23.32 26.68
C ASN A 37 -1.10 22.56 25.86
N LEU A 38 -0.87 21.31 25.43
CA LEU A 38 -1.79 20.56 24.54
C LEU A 38 -2.16 19.18 25.02
N GLY A 39 -1.22 18.51 25.67
CA GLY A 39 -1.28 17.10 25.96
C GLY A 39 -0.58 16.23 24.91
N MET A 40 -0.23 16.74 23.72
CA MET A 40 0.65 16.03 22.78
C MET A 40 1.13 17.00 21.70
N HIS A 41 2.45 17.12 21.52
CA HIS A 41 3.02 17.76 20.33
C HIS A 41 3.37 16.72 19.27
N CYS A 42 3.42 17.16 18.02
CA CYS A 42 3.80 16.31 16.90
C CYS A 42 5.16 16.75 16.39
N MET A 43 5.95 15.81 15.89
CA MET A 43 7.13 16.10 15.07
C MET A 43 7.08 15.30 13.78
N ASP A 44 7.76 15.78 12.74
CA ASP A 44 8.02 14.95 11.56
C ASP A 44 9.07 13.89 11.91
N SER A 45 8.90 12.67 11.43
CA SER A 45 9.91 11.60 11.56
C SER A 45 11.09 11.78 10.58
N ASP A 46 10.83 12.42 9.42
CA ASP A 46 11.82 12.68 8.39
C ASP A 46 11.67 14.10 7.78
N TYR A 47 12.71 14.92 7.95
CA TYR A 47 12.79 16.30 7.49
C TYR A 47 13.40 16.47 6.08
N SER A 48 13.81 15.37 5.43
CA SER A 48 14.55 15.38 4.16
C SER A 48 13.68 15.55 2.91
N VAL A 49 12.36 15.58 3.04
CA VAL A 49 11.39 15.75 1.95
C VAL A 49 10.60 17.03 2.12
N PHE A 50 9.71 17.04 3.10
CA PHE A 50 9.02 18.25 3.56
C PHE A 50 8.91 18.25 5.06
N SER A 51 8.61 19.39 5.66
CA SER A 51 8.25 19.51 7.07
C SER A 51 6.96 20.30 7.24
N ILE A 52 6.13 19.80 8.15
CA ILE A 52 4.93 20.48 8.64
C ILE A 52 5.23 21.13 9.99
N LEU A 53 5.89 20.40 10.90
CA LEU A 53 6.21 20.87 12.24
C LEU A 53 7.65 20.48 12.66
N PRO A 54 8.37 21.42 13.30
CA PRO A 54 9.66 21.11 13.93
C PRO A 54 9.44 20.23 15.17
N PRO A 55 10.49 19.61 15.73
CA PRO A 55 10.44 19.12 17.10
C PRO A 55 10.10 20.28 18.02
N TYR A 56 9.04 20.14 18.79
CA TYR A 56 8.47 21.25 19.54
C TYR A 56 7.73 20.74 20.76
N ASN A 57 7.90 21.41 21.89
CA ASN A 57 7.13 21.18 23.09
C ASN A 57 7.09 22.44 23.96
N THR A 58 6.11 22.56 24.83
CA THR A 58 5.94 23.73 25.71
C THR A 58 5.72 23.28 27.14
N ILE A 59 6.44 23.91 28.06
CA ILE A 59 6.21 23.82 29.51
C ILE A 59 5.57 25.12 29.97
N GLU A 60 4.45 25.00 30.67
CA GLU A 60 3.79 26.09 31.38
C GLU A 60 3.68 25.74 32.87
N ALA A 61 3.91 26.74 33.73
CA ALA A 61 3.84 26.54 35.17
C ALA A 61 3.36 27.79 35.92
N GLN A 62 2.48 27.60 36.90
CA GLN A 62 2.11 28.64 37.85
C GLN A 62 2.65 28.31 39.24
N LEU A 63 3.34 29.28 39.84
CA LEU A 63 3.92 29.16 41.18
C LEU A 63 2.95 29.72 42.22
N ILE A 64 2.76 28.99 43.32
CA ILE A 64 1.97 29.40 44.47
C ILE A 64 2.91 29.49 45.67
N VAL A 65 2.86 30.61 46.39
CA VAL A 65 3.64 30.85 47.61
C VAL A 65 2.73 31.47 48.67
N GLY A 66 2.78 30.96 49.89
CA GLY A 66 1.89 31.34 50.99
C GLY A 66 0.40 31.13 50.69
N GLY A 67 0.05 30.18 49.82
CA GLY A 67 -1.33 29.97 49.37
C GLY A 67 -1.85 31.02 48.40
N LYS A 68 -0.97 31.81 47.77
CA LYS A 68 -1.31 32.84 46.78
C LYS A 68 -0.55 32.60 45.49
N LEU A 69 -1.22 32.79 44.36
CA LEU A 69 -0.60 32.78 43.04
C LEU A 69 0.43 33.91 42.93
N VAL A 70 1.63 33.57 42.46
CA VAL A 70 2.69 34.53 42.16
C VAL A 70 2.32 35.29 40.87
N LYS A 71 2.21 36.62 40.98
CA LYS A 71 1.84 37.52 39.87
C LYS A 71 3.03 38.32 39.30
N SER A 72 4.22 38.11 39.83
CA SER A 72 5.46 38.72 39.36
C SER A 72 6.60 37.72 39.51
N GLY A 73 7.46 37.60 38.49
CA GLY A 73 8.66 36.78 38.56
C GLY A 73 9.74 37.33 39.49
N ALA A 74 9.57 38.55 40.02
CA ALA A 74 10.55 39.15 40.94
C ALA A 74 10.71 38.30 42.21
N GLY A 75 11.95 37.88 42.49
CA GLY A 75 12.30 37.07 43.67
C GLY A 75 12.17 35.56 43.49
N TYR A 76 11.82 35.08 42.30
CA TYR A 76 11.71 33.65 42.01
C TYR A 76 12.32 33.28 40.67
N THR A 77 12.94 32.10 40.59
CA THR A 77 13.40 31.51 39.34
C THR A 77 12.82 30.11 39.20
N LEU A 78 12.32 29.77 38.02
CA LEU A 78 11.95 28.39 37.69
C LEU A 78 12.92 27.85 36.64
N SER A 79 13.34 26.61 36.83
CA SER A 79 14.13 25.86 35.84
C SER A 79 13.49 24.50 35.56
N TYR A 80 13.82 23.90 34.42
CA TYR A 80 13.46 22.52 34.09
C TYR A 80 14.68 21.67 33.75
N GLU A 81 14.61 20.38 34.08
CA GLU A 81 15.61 19.36 33.76
C GLU A 81 14.92 18.03 33.45
N ALA A 82 15.56 17.15 32.68
CA ALA A 82 14.99 15.85 32.34
C ALA A 82 15.08 14.91 33.54
N ILE A 83 14.07 14.06 33.72
CA ILE A 83 14.07 13.02 34.74
C ILE A 83 13.68 11.69 34.11
N ALA A 84 14.14 10.60 34.74
CA ALA A 84 13.66 9.27 34.38
C ALA A 84 12.18 9.14 34.76
N ASP A 85 11.38 8.60 33.86
CA ASP A 85 10.04 8.16 34.17
C ASP A 85 10.07 6.91 35.10
N PRO A 86 8.91 6.46 35.62
CA PRO A 86 8.87 5.30 36.50
C PRO A 86 9.40 3.99 35.91
N ASP A 87 9.53 3.90 34.58
CA ASP A 87 10.06 2.74 33.87
C ASP A 87 11.57 2.90 33.58
N GLY A 88 12.17 4.03 33.98
CA GLY A 88 13.60 4.32 33.88
C GLY A 88 14.03 4.97 32.56
N SER A 89 13.08 5.40 31.72
CA SER A 89 13.35 6.09 30.46
C SER A 89 13.56 7.59 30.70
N ILE A 90 14.64 8.15 30.15
CA ILE A 90 15.00 9.58 30.29
C ILE A 90 15.31 10.18 28.92
N ASN A 91 14.90 11.43 28.69
CA ASN A 91 15.05 12.13 27.43
C ASN A 91 15.65 13.53 27.68
N SER A 92 16.97 13.58 27.83
CA SER A 92 17.71 14.80 28.18
C SER A 92 18.19 15.59 26.97
N THR A 93 18.35 14.94 25.80
CA THR A 93 18.87 15.56 24.57
C THR A 93 18.07 15.15 23.34
N SER A 94 18.05 15.95 22.30
CA SER A 94 17.51 15.61 20.98
C SER A 94 18.59 15.15 19.99
N VAL A 95 19.86 15.23 20.37
CA VAL A 95 21.01 14.93 19.51
C VAL A 95 21.00 13.47 19.05
N GLY A 96 21.13 13.26 17.74
CA GLY A 96 21.23 11.92 17.14
C GLY A 96 19.92 11.13 17.04
N LYS A 97 18.78 11.73 17.40
CA LYS A 97 17.48 11.06 17.47
C LYS A 97 16.58 11.28 16.27
N SER A 98 16.91 12.25 15.42
CA SER A 98 16.23 12.51 14.15
C SER A 98 17.19 13.21 13.19
N ASN A 99 16.80 13.30 11.91
CA ASN A 99 17.56 14.07 10.91
C ASN A 99 17.23 15.57 10.92
N TRP A 100 16.45 16.06 11.90
CA TRP A 100 16.07 17.47 12.08
C TRP A 100 17.23 18.43 11.84
N ILE A 101 18.34 18.21 12.55
CA ILE A 101 19.46 19.15 12.54
C ILE A 101 20.14 19.29 11.18
N GLN A 102 20.04 18.25 10.33
CA GLN A 102 20.60 18.26 8.98
C GLN A 102 19.83 19.21 8.05
N PHE A 103 18.53 19.39 8.31
CA PHE A 103 17.63 20.15 7.43
C PHE A 103 17.08 21.44 8.06
N ALA A 104 17.31 21.66 9.36
CA ALA A 104 16.80 22.81 10.10
C ALA A 104 17.20 24.16 9.46
N ALA A 105 18.46 24.28 9.02
CA ALA A 105 18.94 25.48 8.32
C ALA A 105 18.19 25.74 7.00
N ALA A 106 17.99 24.70 6.18
CA ALA A 106 17.31 24.82 4.89
C ALA A 106 15.81 25.07 5.04
N LEU A 107 15.17 24.48 6.05
CA LEU A 107 13.73 24.58 6.28
C LEU A 107 13.33 25.87 7.01
N TYR A 108 14.13 26.32 7.98
CA TYR A 108 13.76 27.41 8.91
C TYR A 108 14.71 28.62 8.84
N GLY A 109 15.67 28.65 7.91
CA GLY A 109 16.58 29.79 7.74
C GLY A 109 17.57 29.99 8.88
N LEU A 110 17.93 28.90 9.57
CA LEU A 110 18.81 28.93 10.75
C LEU A 110 20.30 28.90 10.35
N PRO A 111 21.21 29.42 11.20
CA PRO A 111 22.65 29.38 10.93
C PRO A 111 23.18 27.94 10.97
N SER A 112 24.31 27.68 10.31
CA SER A 112 24.98 26.37 10.32
C SER A 112 25.49 25.94 11.70
N THR A 113 25.58 26.88 12.66
CA THR A 113 25.93 26.64 14.06
C THR A 113 24.75 26.25 14.94
N TYR A 114 23.54 26.14 14.37
CA TYR A 114 22.35 25.74 15.11
C TYR A 114 22.53 24.32 15.66
N SER A 115 22.01 24.06 16.87
CA SER A 115 22.17 22.77 17.56
C SER A 115 20.84 22.03 17.66
N ALA A 116 20.88 20.69 17.71
CA ALA A 116 19.66 19.89 17.84
C ALA A 116 18.93 20.18 19.16
N ASP A 117 19.69 20.42 20.23
CA ASP A 117 19.17 20.76 21.56
C ASP A 117 18.62 22.20 21.64
N SER A 118 18.80 23.01 20.59
CA SER A 118 18.25 24.36 20.52
C SER A 118 16.85 24.37 19.93
N GLY A 119 15.89 24.96 20.65
CA GLY A 119 14.55 25.23 20.15
C GLY A 119 14.49 26.50 19.33
N LEU A 120 13.55 26.56 18.37
CA LEU A 120 13.44 27.69 17.43
C LEU A 120 13.21 29.03 18.12
N LEU A 121 12.62 29.00 19.32
CA LEU A 121 12.28 30.17 20.12
C LEU A 121 13.32 30.45 21.23
N GLY A 122 14.47 29.77 21.20
CA GLY A 122 15.59 29.97 22.13
C GLY A 122 15.54 29.11 23.41
N TRP A 123 14.51 28.28 23.57
CA TRP A 123 14.37 27.34 24.69
C TRP A 123 15.03 26.01 24.34
N ASN A 124 15.91 25.50 25.21
CA ASN A 124 16.76 24.37 24.88
C ASN A 124 16.34 23.08 25.60
N MET A 125 16.77 21.94 25.07
CA MET A 125 16.87 20.72 25.87
C MET A 125 17.95 20.88 26.96
N PRO A 126 17.84 20.20 28.10
CA PRO A 126 18.90 20.16 29.13
C PRO A 126 20.27 19.65 28.61
N GLY A 127 20.25 18.86 27.53
CA GLY A 127 21.42 18.26 26.90
C GLY A 127 21.93 17.03 27.66
N ALA A 128 22.97 16.38 27.13
CA ALA A 128 23.50 15.13 27.71
C ALA A 128 24.05 15.26 29.14
N SER A 129 24.43 16.47 29.57
CA SER A 129 24.81 16.75 30.98
C SER A 129 23.61 17.01 31.89
N ASN A 130 22.40 17.03 31.32
CA ASN A 130 21.13 17.36 31.97
C ASN A 130 21.19 18.69 32.73
N THR A 131 21.79 19.72 32.13
CA THR A 131 21.96 21.03 32.76
C THR A 131 20.58 21.72 32.88
N PRO A 132 20.15 22.14 34.07
CA PRO A 132 18.86 22.82 34.24
C PRO A 132 18.74 24.06 33.36
N GLN A 133 17.65 24.15 32.60
CA GLN A 133 17.33 25.27 31.73
C GLN A 133 16.37 26.22 32.46
N GLN A 134 16.62 27.52 32.40
CA GLN A 134 15.72 28.50 33.03
C GLN A 134 14.40 28.60 32.28
N MET A 135 13.34 29.04 32.96
CA MET A 135 12.06 29.43 32.39
C MET A 135 11.87 30.94 32.51
N LYS A 136 11.05 31.55 31.65
CA LYS A 136 10.75 32.99 31.71
C LYS A 136 9.39 33.22 32.34
N PHE A 137 9.32 34.19 33.25
CA PHE A 137 8.05 34.69 33.74
C PHE A 137 7.39 35.59 32.68
N GLU A 138 6.12 35.32 32.38
CA GLU A 138 5.29 36.10 31.47
C GLU A 138 4.03 36.55 32.21
N ASN A 139 3.79 37.86 32.22
CA ASN A 139 2.58 38.48 32.75
C ASN A 139 1.51 38.70 31.67
N PHE A 140 1.93 38.79 30.41
CA PHE A 140 1.08 38.82 29.24
C PHE A 140 1.61 37.85 28.20
N ASN A 141 0.73 37.01 27.65
CA ASN A 141 1.04 36.20 26.50
C ASN A 141 0.37 36.79 25.26
N ALA A 142 1.04 36.65 24.11
CA ALA A 142 0.43 36.79 22.80
C ALA A 142 0.13 35.38 22.24
N PRO A 143 -0.95 34.71 22.70
CA PRO A 143 -1.26 33.34 22.29
C PRO A 143 -1.53 33.18 20.79
N ALA A 144 -1.75 34.29 20.08
CA ALA A 144 -1.75 34.41 18.63
C ALA A 144 -1.42 35.85 18.20
N PRO A 145 -1.13 36.08 16.91
CA PRO A 145 -0.95 37.43 16.37
C PRO A 145 -2.15 38.33 16.69
N GLY A 146 -1.89 39.46 17.38
CA GLY A 146 -2.90 40.49 17.65
C GLY A 146 -3.80 40.24 18.87
N VAL A 147 -3.61 39.16 19.63
CA VAL A 147 -4.37 38.89 20.87
C VAL A 147 -3.43 38.91 22.06
N SER A 148 -3.76 39.66 23.11
CA SER A 148 -3.00 39.68 24.37
C SER A 148 -3.88 39.26 25.54
N SER A 149 -3.41 38.32 26.36
CA SER A 149 -4.08 37.90 27.59
C SER A 149 -3.15 37.92 28.79
N GLU A 150 -3.67 38.29 29.96
CA GLU A 150 -2.93 38.18 31.21
C GLU A 150 -2.83 36.70 31.61
N THR A 151 -1.63 36.20 31.86
CA THR A 151 -1.39 34.76 32.02
C THR A 151 -0.62 34.38 33.30
N ASN A 152 0.14 35.31 33.89
CA ASN A 152 0.87 35.17 35.17
C ASN A 152 1.46 33.76 35.38
N TRP A 153 2.44 33.38 34.56
CA TRP A 153 3.06 32.05 34.59
C TRP A 153 4.55 32.09 34.26
N PHE A 154 5.23 30.96 34.45
CA PHE A 154 6.54 30.68 33.89
C PHE A 154 6.38 29.78 32.67
N ARG A 155 7.12 30.07 31.60
CA ARG A 155 7.00 29.37 30.33
C ARG A 155 8.36 29.06 29.71
N ALA A 156 8.43 27.91 29.04
CA ALA A 156 9.49 27.53 28.11
C ALA A 156 8.84 26.92 26.86
N GLU A 157 9.05 27.51 25.70
CA GLU A 157 8.28 27.23 24.49
C GLU A 157 9.14 26.72 23.33
N GLY A 158 8.70 25.68 22.62
CA GLY A 158 9.43 25.18 21.47
C GLY A 158 10.70 24.41 21.84
N ILE A 159 10.68 23.73 22.98
CA ILE A 159 11.73 22.79 23.39
C ILE A 159 11.76 21.64 22.36
N PRO A 160 12.92 21.32 21.75
CA PRO A 160 12.99 20.37 20.62
C PRO A 160 13.01 18.90 21.09
N VAL A 161 12.06 18.51 21.93
CA VAL A 161 11.92 17.12 22.43
C VAL A 161 11.55 16.20 21.27
N THR A 162 12.16 15.02 21.21
CA THR A 162 11.77 13.94 20.28
C THR A 162 11.15 12.78 21.04
N GLN A 163 10.43 11.90 20.35
CA GLN A 163 9.80 10.73 20.98
C GLN A 163 10.76 9.59 21.34
N TYR A 164 12.06 9.78 21.17
CA TYR A 164 13.07 8.77 21.45
C TYR A 164 13.84 9.20 22.70
N ASP A 165 13.99 8.27 23.63
CA ASP A 165 14.77 8.50 24.84
C ASP A 165 16.29 8.51 24.54
N ASP A 166 17.11 8.74 25.54
CA ASP A 166 18.57 8.87 25.37
C ASP A 166 19.25 7.56 24.92
N LYS A 167 18.54 6.43 24.97
CA LYS A 167 18.98 5.11 24.46
C LYS A 167 18.43 4.82 23.07
N GLY A 168 17.69 5.76 22.46
CA GLY A 168 17.02 5.57 21.18
C GLY A 168 15.76 4.69 21.26
N ILE A 169 15.24 4.42 22.46
CA ILE A 169 14.00 3.67 22.65
C ILE A 169 12.83 4.65 22.55
N LYS A 170 11.78 4.27 21.81
CA LYS A 170 10.58 5.11 21.65
C LYS A 170 9.88 5.25 23.00
N ASN A 171 9.78 6.48 23.49
CA ASN A 171 8.99 6.91 24.63
C ASN A 171 8.33 8.26 24.31
N SER A 172 7.03 8.23 24.02
CA SER A 172 6.26 9.41 23.66
C SER A 172 5.82 10.27 24.85
N TYR A 173 6.17 9.88 26.08
CA TYR A 173 5.77 10.57 27.30
C TYR A 173 6.96 10.85 28.23
N PRO A 174 8.04 11.49 27.71
CA PRO A 174 9.20 11.81 28.51
C PRO A 174 8.84 12.81 29.61
N MET A 175 9.59 12.78 30.70
CA MET A 175 9.33 13.59 31.88
C MET A 175 10.38 14.67 32.11
N MET A 176 9.93 15.82 32.60
CA MET A 176 10.76 16.92 33.06
C MET A 176 10.37 17.31 34.49
N ARG A 177 11.36 17.67 35.29
CA ARG A 177 11.18 18.27 36.61
C ARG A 177 11.31 19.77 36.53
N ILE A 178 10.31 20.46 37.04
CA ILE A 178 10.34 21.91 37.27
C ILE A 178 10.80 22.15 38.70
N VAL A 179 11.74 23.07 38.88
CA VAL A 179 12.30 23.46 40.18
C VAL A 179 12.12 24.96 40.37
N ALA A 180 11.37 25.37 41.38
CA ALA A 180 11.25 26.77 41.78
C ALA A 180 12.26 27.08 42.90
N ARG A 181 12.94 28.21 42.76
CA ARG A 181 13.86 28.74 43.77
C ARG A 181 13.48 30.17 44.16
N ASP A 182 13.74 30.51 45.42
CA ASP A 182 13.64 31.88 45.93
C ASP A 182 14.87 32.74 45.55
N SER A 183 14.89 34.01 45.97
CA SER A 183 15.99 34.93 45.75
C SER A 183 17.33 34.52 46.39
N SER A 184 17.29 33.60 47.36
CA SER A 184 18.46 33.01 48.01
C SER A 184 18.88 31.68 47.35
N SER A 185 18.28 31.33 46.20
CA SER A 185 18.49 30.09 45.45
C SER A 185 18.04 28.81 46.17
N ASN A 186 17.28 28.92 47.26
CA ASN A 186 16.71 27.76 47.96
C ASN A 186 15.60 27.17 47.12
N VAL A 187 15.54 25.83 47.02
CA VAL A 187 14.40 25.15 46.38
C VAL A 187 13.18 25.28 47.28
N ILE A 188 12.11 25.89 46.77
CA ILE A 188 10.85 26.10 47.51
C ILE A 188 9.72 25.17 47.06
N ALA A 189 9.80 24.65 45.83
CA ALA A 189 8.86 23.67 45.30
C ALA A 189 9.45 22.94 44.09
N THR A 190 8.95 21.74 43.83
CA THR A 190 9.25 20.95 42.62
C THR A 190 7.98 20.33 42.06
N SER A 191 7.91 20.18 40.74
CA SER A 191 6.80 19.49 40.07
C SER A 191 7.31 18.69 38.88
N ASP A 192 6.90 17.42 38.81
CA ASP A 192 7.25 16.56 37.68
C ASP A 192 6.11 16.55 36.67
N ILE A 193 6.43 16.82 35.41
CA ILE A 193 5.46 16.89 34.32
C ILE A 193 5.92 16.05 33.15
N VAL A 194 4.99 15.75 32.26
CA VAL A 194 5.25 15.07 30.99
C VAL A 194 5.32 16.08 29.85
N LEU A 195 6.26 15.86 28.93
CA LEU A 195 6.40 16.59 27.65
C LEU A 195 6.07 15.65 26.50
N PRO A 196 4.77 15.37 26.28
CA PRO A 196 4.35 14.35 25.34
C PRO A 196 4.65 14.77 23.90
N VAL A 197 5.26 13.86 23.13
CA VAL A 197 5.62 14.08 21.72
C VAL A 197 5.44 12.80 20.90
N SER A 198 4.98 12.95 19.67
CA SER A 198 4.70 11.83 18.77
C SER A 198 5.13 12.10 17.34
N ASP A 199 5.66 11.08 16.66
CA ASP A 199 5.93 11.07 15.22
C ASP A 199 4.86 10.33 14.39
N GLU A 200 3.72 9.99 15.00
CA GLU A 200 2.65 9.19 14.38
C GLU A 200 1.88 9.87 13.23
N MET A 201 2.30 11.04 12.78
CA MET A 201 1.70 11.67 11.61
C MET A 201 2.03 10.87 10.36
N ASP A 202 1.10 10.00 9.97
CA ASP A 202 1.25 9.08 8.85
C ASP A 202 0.33 9.50 7.69
N CYS A 203 0.81 9.35 6.46
CA CYS A 203 -0.01 9.51 5.24
C CYS A 203 0.07 8.26 4.35
N SER A 204 0.82 7.26 4.80
CA SER A 204 1.22 6.09 4.03
C SER A 204 0.03 5.21 3.64
N ALA A 205 -1.04 5.18 4.44
CA ALA A 205 -2.25 4.41 4.11
C ALA A 205 -2.84 4.76 2.74
N CYS A 206 -2.72 6.02 2.32
CA CYS A 206 -3.22 6.50 1.04
C CYS A 206 -2.09 6.86 0.06
N HIS A 207 -0.98 7.43 0.53
CA HIS A 207 0.07 7.97 -0.34
C HIS A 207 1.29 7.07 -0.52
N ALA A 208 1.40 5.93 0.17
CA ALA A 208 2.50 4.99 -0.11
C ALA A 208 2.34 4.34 -1.48
N SER A 209 3.47 3.99 -2.09
CA SER A 209 3.48 3.33 -3.39
C SER A 209 2.77 1.98 -3.34
N GLY A 210 1.83 1.77 -4.26
CA GLY A 210 1.06 0.52 -4.34
C GLY A 210 -0.21 0.45 -3.48
N THR A 211 -0.63 1.56 -2.87
CA THR A 211 -1.90 1.68 -2.14
C THR A 211 -3.07 2.00 -3.08
N GLN A 212 -4.08 2.74 -2.60
CA GLN A 212 -5.28 3.11 -3.35
C GLN A 212 -4.97 3.96 -4.59
N THR A 213 -5.66 3.66 -5.70
CA THR A 213 -5.45 4.35 -6.98
C THR A 213 -5.84 5.82 -6.96
N SER A 214 -6.76 6.24 -6.08
CA SER A 214 -7.24 7.63 -6.00
C SER A 214 -6.18 8.64 -5.55
N ALA A 215 -5.12 8.18 -4.88
CA ALA A 215 -4.00 9.01 -4.43
C ALA A 215 -2.74 8.82 -5.29
N LYS A 216 -2.84 8.05 -6.38
CA LYS A 216 -1.72 7.75 -7.28
C LYS A 216 -1.43 8.97 -8.17
N PRO A 217 -0.19 9.51 -8.16
CA PRO A 217 0.22 10.49 -9.14
C PRO A 217 0.08 9.95 -10.57
N SER A 218 -0.29 10.80 -11.52
CA SER A 218 -0.44 10.45 -12.94
C SER A 218 0.85 9.91 -13.55
N ALA A 219 2.01 10.40 -13.11
CA ALA A 219 3.32 9.87 -13.49
C ALA A 219 3.67 8.52 -12.83
N GLY A 220 2.78 7.98 -12.01
CA GLY A 220 2.97 6.75 -11.25
C GLY A 220 3.53 6.98 -9.85
N TRP A 221 3.66 5.88 -9.11
CA TRP A 221 4.24 5.84 -7.76
C TRP A 221 5.77 6.00 -7.80
N VAL A 222 6.37 6.54 -6.74
CA VAL A 222 7.83 6.78 -6.64
C VAL A 222 8.62 5.52 -6.31
N PHE A 223 8.13 4.64 -5.44
CA PHE A 223 8.80 3.46 -4.90
C PHE A 223 10.17 3.74 -4.25
N ALA A 224 10.23 4.72 -3.35
CA ALA A 224 11.46 4.98 -2.59
C ALA A 224 11.74 3.88 -1.55
N THR A 225 13.03 3.62 -1.27
CA THR A 225 13.46 2.57 -0.33
C THR A 225 13.00 2.84 1.11
N SER A 226 13.02 4.10 1.55
CA SER A 226 12.43 4.49 2.84
C SER A 226 10.93 4.65 2.67
N LYS A 227 10.14 3.93 3.47
CA LYS A 227 8.68 4.03 3.48
C LYS A 227 8.21 5.47 3.72
N GLU A 228 8.88 6.18 4.64
CA GLU A 228 8.54 7.57 4.97
C GLU A 228 8.83 8.52 3.82
N ARG A 229 10.00 8.39 3.20
CA ARG A 229 10.31 9.19 2.01
C ARG A 229 9.37 8.88 0.86
N ASP A 230 8.99 7.62 0.69
CA ASP A 230 8.13 7.18 -0.41
C ASP A 230 6.79 7.91 -0.44
N TYR A 231 6.01 7.82 0.64
CA TYR A 231 4.70 8.48 0.66
C TYR A 231 4.82 10.01 0.65
N ARG A 232 5.86 10.59 1.29
CA ARG A 232 6.08 12.04 1.28
C ARG A 232 6.43 12.56 -0.12
N LEU A 233 7.23 11.81 -0.88
CA LEU A 233 7.56 12.12 -2.27
C LEU A 233 6.34 11.98 -3.19
N ASN A 234 5.51 10.95 -2.98
CA ASN A 234 4.25 10.79 -3.70
C ASN A 234 3.29 11.97 -3.42
N ILE A 235 3.23 12.47 -2.18
CA ILE A 235 2.45 13.67 -1.82
C ILE A 235 2.92 14.88 -2.60
N LEU A 236 4.23 15.18 -2.62
CA LEU A 236 4.75 16.33 -3.37
C LEU A 236 4.52 16.21 -4.87
N ARG A 237 4.67 15.00 -5.43
CA ARG A 237 4.39 14.75 -6.84
C ARG A 237 2.91 15.01 -7.17
N LEU A 238 2.01 14.44 -6.39
CA LEU A 238 0.57 14.64 -6.56
C LEU A 238 0.17 16.11 -6.34
N HIS A 239 0.79 16.77 -5.36
CA HIS A 239 0.60 18.20 -5.11
C HIS A 239 1.01 19.03 -6.34
N ASP A 240 2.21 18.81 -6.89
CA ASP A 240 2.68 19.49 -8.11
C ASP A 240 1.69 19.29 -9.27
N GLU A 241 1.27 18.05 -9.52
CA GLU A 241 0.30 17.72 -10.58
C GLU A 241 -1.02 18.47 -10.41
N HIS A 242 -1.57 18.52 -9.19
CA HIS A 242 -2.79 19.26 -8.91
C HIS A 242 -2.61 20.76 -9.06
N GLN A 243 -1.52 21.34 -8.56
CA GLN A 243 -1.32 22.79 -8.64
C GLN A 243 -1.01 23.25 -10.06
N PHE A 244 -0.27 22.48 -10.85
CA PHE A 244 -0.05 22.80 -12.27
C PHE A 244 -1.32 22.65 -13.11
N SER A 245 -2.24 21.76 -12.75
CA SER A 245 -3.51 21.60 -13.48
C SER A 245 -4.59 22.60 -13.04
N GLN A 246 -4.66 22.95 -11.75
CA GLN A 246 -5.76 23.74 -11.19
C GLN A 246 -5.41 25.21 -10.94
N ASN A 247 -4.16 25.54 -10.60
CA ASN A 247 -3.76 26.88 -10.13
C ASN A 247 -2.37 27.32 -10.67
N ALA A 248 -2.04 26.96 -11.91
CA ALA A 248 -0.68 27.09 -12.44
C ALA A 248 -0.04 28.50 -12.30
N PRO A 249 -0.76 29.63 -12.54
CA PRO A 249 -0.17 30.96 -12.41
C PRO A 249 0.27 31.28 -10.97
N LEU A 250 -0.64 31.15 -10.01
CA LEU A 250 -0.35 31.40 -8.58
C LEU A 250 0.76 30.49 -8.07
N TYR A 251 0.77 29.22 -8.51
CA TYR A 251 1.78 28.27 -8.07
C TYR A 251 3.18 28.61 -8.59
N LYS A 252 3.30 29.02 -9.85
CA LYS A 252 4.58 29.46 -10.44
C LYS A 252 5.12 30.71 -9.73
N ASP A 253 4.25 31.66 -9.40
CA ASP A 253 4.64 32.85 -8.63
C ASP A 253 5.17 32.47 -7.25
N ALA A 254 4.51 31.53 -6.57
CA ALA A 254 4.93 31.03 -5.26
C ALA A 254 6.30 30.32 -5.34
N LEU A 255 6.49 29.43 -6.32
CA LEU A 255 7.75 28.72 -6.52
C LEU A 255 8.90 29.72 -6.73
N ALA A 256 8.73 30.68 -7.64
CA ALA A 256 9.74 31.69 -7.92
C ALA A 256 10.06 32.55 -6.70
N ALA A 257 9.04 33.06 -6.01
CA ALA A 257 9.20 33.92 -4.83
C ALA A 257 9.88 33.21 -3.65
N LYS A 258 9.75 31.88 -3.55
CA LYS A 258 10.33 31.06 -2.48
C LYS A 258 11.60 30.30 -2.92
N GLY A 259 12.11 30.64 -4.10
CA GLY A 259 13.36 30.11 -4.64
C GLY A 259 13.31 28.62 -5.01
N PHE A 260 12.15 28.09 -5.35
CA PHE A 260 12.00 26.75 -5.93
C PHE A 260 12.04 26.82 -7.45
N GLY A 261 12.47 25.72 -8.09
CA GLY A 261 12.52 25.63 -9.55
C GLY A 261 11.11 25.58 -10.17
N ALA A 262 10.99 26.03 -11.43
CA ALA A 262 9.73 26.01 -12.17
C ALA A 262 9.15 24.60 -12.39
N SER A 263 9.96 23.56 -12.20
CA SER A 263 9.57 22.14 -12.29
C SER A 263 8.86 21.59 -11.04
N GLY A 264 8.57 22.42 -10.05
CA GLY A 264 7.80 22.03 -8.85
C GLY A 264 8.63 21.57 -7.66
N LEU A 265 7.93 21.27 -6.57
CA LEU A 265 8.50 20.93 -5.27
C LEU A 265 9.11 19.52 -5.23
N TYR A 266 8.49 18.55 -5.92
CA TYR A 266 9.01 17.19 -6.03
C TYR A 266 10.43 17.20 -6.61
N THR A 267 10.62 17.94 -7.71
CA THR A 267 11.92 18.10 -8.36
C THR A 267 12.93 18.78 -7.43
N ALA A 268 12.53 19.81 -6.69
CA ALA A 268 13.41 20.49 -5.75
C ALA A 268 13.96 19.55 -4.66
N VAL A 269 13.13 18.66 -4.14
CA VAL A 269 13.56 17.65 -3.15
C VAL A 269 14.53 16.64 -3.73
N LEU A 270 14.35 16.22 -4.99
CA LEU A 270 15.30 15.32 -5.66
C LEU A 270 16.70 15.95 -5.81
N TYR A 271 16.77 17.28 -5.89
CA TYR A 271 18.02 18.05 -5.88
C TYR A 271 18.47 18.49 -4.48
N GLY A 272 17.90 17.89 -3.42
CA GLY A 272 18.35 18.08 -2.04
C GLY A 272 17.79 19.32 -1.33
N LYS A 273 16.79 20.01 -1.91
CA LYS A 273 16.11 21.14 -1.26
C LYS A 273 14.80 20.68 -0.61
N PRO A 274 14.75 20.48 0.73
CA PRO A 274 13.51 20.10 1.41
C PRO A 274 12.50 21.26 1.43
N VAL A 275 11.24 20.94 1.70
CA VAL A 275 10.13 21.90 1.62
C VAL A 275 9.53 22.15 3.00
N LEU A 276 9.55 23.39 3.49
CA LEU A 276 8.70 23.77 4.63
C LEU A 276 7.32 24.17 4.09
N CYS A 277 6.27 23.43 4.45
CA CYS A 277 4.91 23.70 3.94
C CYS A 277 4.45 25.13 4.27
N ALA A 278 4.82 25.61 5.46
CA ALA A 278 4.53 26.95 5.95
C ALA A 278 5.22 28.08 5.15
N THR A 279 6.14 27.76 4.23
CA THR A 279 6.76 28.75 3.35
C THR A 279 5.76 29.36 2.36
N CYS A 280 4.75 28.58 1.94
CA CYS A 280 3.69 29.03 1.02
C CYS A 280 2.32 29.11 1.69
N HIS A 281 1.98 28.14 2.54
CA HIS A 281 0.70 28.08 3.23
C HIS A 281 0.78 28.80 4.57
N ALA A 282 -0.25 29.56 4.95
CA ALA A 282 -0.32 30.08 6.31
C ALA A 282 -0.29 28.94 7.33
N SER A 283 0.51 29.12 8.39
CA SER A 283 0.63 28.20 9.51
C SER A 283 0.68 28.98 10.82
N GLU A 284 -0.39 28.87 11.60
CA GLU A 284 -0.52 29.53 12.90
C GLU A 284 0.50 29.01 13.91
N ALA A 285 0.88 27.74 13.81
CA ALA A 285 1.90 27.13 14.66
C ALA A 285 3.30 27.74 14.45
N LEU A 286 3.56 28.30 13.26
CA LEU A 286 4.85 28.92 12.91
C LEU A 286 4.74 30.43 12.67
N GLY A 287 3.55 31.03 12.86
CA GLY A 287 3.29 32.44 12.62
C GLY A 287 3.53 32.90 11.16
N ALA A 288 3.52 31.97 10.20
CA ALA A 288 3.83 32.28 8.81
C ALA A 288 2.56 32.67 8.04
N PRO A 289 2.52 33.80 7.30
CA PRO A 289 1.38 34.19 6.49
C PRO A 289 1.32 33.40 5.17
N SER A 290 0.13 33.33 4.57
CA SER A 290 -0.03 32.78 3.22
C SER A 290 0.71 33.61 2.19
N PHE A 291 1.28 32.93 1.18
CA PHE A 291 1.79 33.61 0.00
C PHE A 291 0.65 34.21 -0.84
N SER A 292 0.81 35.46 -1.27
CA SER A 292 -0.13 36.17 -2.14
C SER A 292 0.59 36.81 -3.32
N SER A 293 -0.09 36.86 -4.45
CA SER A 293 0.34 37.52 -5.69
C SER A 293 -0.88 38.15 -6.39
N SER A 294 -0.68 38.78 -7.55
CA SER A 294 -1.79 39.23 -8.41
C SER A 294 -2.67 38.07 -8.89
N ASN A 295 -2.16 36.83 -8.88
CA ASN A 295 -2.91 35.62 -9.27
C ASN A 295 -3.70 34.98 -8.11
N GLY A 296 -3.72 35.61 -6.92
CA GLY A 296 -4.50 35.17 -5.77
C GLY A 296 -3.66 34.88 -4.52
N THR A 297 -4.27 34.19 -3.56
CA THR A 297 -3.65 33.86 -2.26
C THR A 297 -3.70 32.35 -2.03
N VAL A 298 -2.57 31.78 -1.61
CA VAL A 298 -2.46 30.37 -1.26
C VAL A 298 -3.30 30.11 0.02
N PRO A 299 -4.21 29.11 0.03
CA PRO A 299 -5.00 28.82 1.22
C PRO A 299 -4.14 28.40 2.43
N PRO A 300 -4.58 28.66 3.66
CA PRO A 300 -3.93 28.18 4.88
C PRO A 300 -3.78 26.66 4.89
N LEU A 301 -2.75 26.16 5.57
CA LEU A 301 -2.44 24.73 5.59
C LEU A 301 -3.62 23.89 6.11
N THR A 302 -4.35 24.38 7.11
CA THR A 302 -5.53 23.70 7.65
C THR A 302 -6.61 23.45 6.59
N SER A 303 -6.91 24.45 5.75
CA SER A 303 -7.90 24.31 4.68
C SER A 303 -7.37 23.47 3.53
N SER A 304 -6.09 23.62 3.18
CA SER A 304 -5.43 22.85 2.12
C SER A 304 -5.38 21.34 2.41
N VAL A 305 -5.25 20.96 3.68
CA VAL A 305 -5.28 19.56 4.10
C VAL A 305 -6.72 19.10 4.34
N HIS A 306 -7.44 19.65 5.32
CA HIS A 306 -8.71 19.06 5.77
C HIS A 306 -9.82 19.14 4.72
N THR A 307 -10.04 20.30 4.09
CA THR A 307 -11.14 20.48 3.13
C THR A 307 -10.93 19.62 1.88
N LYS A 308 -9.68 19.45 1.43
CA LYS A 308 -9.35 18.59 0.29
C LYS A 308 -9.55 17.11 0.60
N HIS A 309 -9.30 16.69 1.84
CA HIS A 309 -9.43 15.30 2.25
C HIS A 309 -10.85 14.92 2.69
N ALA A 310 -11.76 15.87 2.91
CA ALA A 310 -13.12 15.61 3.36
C ALA A 310 -13.86 14.56 2.50
N GLY A 311 -13.72 14.62 1.17
CA GLY A 311 -14.36 13.68 0.24
C GLY A 311 -13.60 12.37 0.00
N VAL A 312 -12.40 12.19 0.58
CA VAL A 312 -11.58 11.00 0.36
C VAL A 312 -12.17 9.81 1.14
N GLN A 313 -12.15 8.61 0.55
CA GLN A 313 -12.58 7.38 1.23
C GLN A 313 -11.46 6.81 2.11
N ASP A 314 -11.82 6.36 3.31
CA ASP A 314 -10.95 5.57 4.17
C ASP A 314 -10.86 4.13 3.62
N PRO A 315 -9.66 3.64 3.27
CA PRO A 315 -9.49 2.32 2.67
C PRO A 315 -9.85 1.16 3.61
N GLN A 316 -9.92 1.37 4.92
CA GLN A 316 -10.29 0.33 5.89
C GLN A 316 -11.79 0.26 6.15
N LEU A 317 -12.48 1.40 6.17
CA LEU A 317 -13.89 1.49 6.57
C LEU A 317 -14.84 1.72 5.39
N ASN A 318 -14.31 2.07 4.21
CA ASN A 318 -15.09 2.41 3.02
C ASN A 318 -16.11 3.56 3.25
N LEU A 319 -15.78 4.46 4.19
CA LEU A 319 -16.53 5.69 4.49
C LEU A 319 -15.68 6.91 4.12
N THR A 320 -16.32 8.03 3.81
CA THR A 320 -15.57 9.28 3.57
C THR A 320 -14.91 9.77 4.87
N LEU A 321 -13.79 10.49 4.78
CA LEU A 321 -13.12 11.08 5.95
C LEU A 321 -13.96 12.18 6.62
N ASN A 322 -14.97 12.72 5.92
CA ASN A 322 -15.91 13.69 6.49
C ASN A 322 -17.11 13.04 7.20
N ASP A 323 -17.26 11.72 7.12
CA ASP A 323 -18.36 10.98 7.71
C ASP A 323 -18.30 11.00 9.26
N SER A 324 -19.45 11.18 9.91
CA SER A 324 -19.56 11.24 11.37
C SER A 324 -19.56 9.87 12.06
N GLY A 325 -19.67 8.79 11.29
CA GLY A 325 -19.39 7.40 11.68
C GLY A 325 -17.92 7.02 11.54
N ASN A 326 -17.12 7.77 10.76
CA ASN A 326 -15.68 7.54 10.62
C ASN A 326 -14.86 8.41 11.59
N ARG A 327 -15.13 8.25 12.87
CA ARG A 327 -14.56 9.13 13.90
C ARG A 327 -13.08 8.84 14.22
N ASN A 328 -12.59 7.64 13.89
CA ASN A 328 -11.18 7.25 14.00
C ASN A 328 -10.32 7.69 12.80
N ALA A 329 -10.91 8.24 11.73
CA ALA A 329 -10.20 8.75 10.56
C ALA A 329 -9.12 9.78 10.92
N CYS A 330 -9.34 10.59 11.96
CA CYS A 330 -8.38 11.62 12.37
C CYS A 330 -7.02 11.00 12.75
N TYR A 331 -7.00 9.83 13.39
CA TYR A 331 -5.77 9.13 13.78
C TYR A 331 -5.01 8.50 12.61
N ARG A 332 -5.54 8.59 11.38
CA ARG A 332 -4.77 8.26 10.18
C ARG A 332 -3.68 9.26 9.92
N CYS A 333 -3.97 10.54 10.16
CA CYS A 333 -3.08 11.65 9.84
C CYS A 333 -2.54 12.36 11.09
N HIS A 334 -3.29 12.34 12.18
CA HIS A 334 -2.86 12.91 13.45
C HIS A 334 -2.37 11.83 14.38
N PRO A 335 -1.41 12.15 15.27
CA PRO A 335 -1.03 11.25 16.33
C PRO A 335 -2.19 10.81 17.20
N GLY A 336 -2.08 9.60 17.72
CA GLY A 336 -2.99 9.07 18.72
C GLY A 336 -3.49 7.66 18.44
N SER A 337 -3.07 7.03 17.33
CA SER A 337 -3.34 5.62 17.10
C SER A 337 -2.62 4.74 18.13
N THR A 338 -1.37 5.09 18.48
CA THR A 338 -0.61 4.40 19.54
C THR A 338 -0.42 5.31 20.76
N THR A 339 -0.11 6.60 20.56
CA THR A 339 0.10 7.57 21.64
C THR A 339 -1.19 8.14 22.23
N ARG A 340 -2.38 7.67 21.81
CA ARG A 340 -3.69 8.09 22.35
C ARG A 340 -3.75 9.58 22.67
N CYS A 341 -3.54 10.41 21.65
CA CYS A 341 -3.38 11.86 21.81
C CYS A 341 -4.45 12.43 22.75
N LEU A 342 -5.72 12.08 22.49
CA LEU A 342 -6.84 12.27 23.42
C LEU A 342 -6.88 11.13 24.44
N ARG A 343 -6.22 11.33 25.59
CA ARG A 343 -6.10 10.32 26.68
C ARG A 343 -6.56 10.82 28.04
N GLY A 344 -6.88 12.11 28.16
CA GLY A 344 -7.44 12.69 29.36
C GLY A 344 -8.81 12.13 29.75
N ALA A 345 -9.49 12.79 30.69
CA ALA A 345 -10.85 12.47 31.10
C ALA A 345 -11.82 12.39 29.91
N MET A 346 -11.59 13.19 28.86
CA MET A 346 -12.33 13.13 27.61
C MET A 346 -12.13 11.81 26.85
N GLY A 347 -10.87 11.43 26.59
CA GLY A 347 -10.55 10.20 25.86
C GLY A 347 -10.78 8.92 26.67
N SER A 348 -10.75 9.04 28.01
CA SER A 348 -11.02 7.96 28.95
C SER A 348 -12.52 7.72 29.19
N ALA A 349 -13.40 8.56 28.62
CA ALA A 349 -14.83 8.30 28.64
C ALA A 349 -15.12 7.16 27.65
N ILE A 350 -15.40 5.96 28.17
CA ILE A 350 -15.63 4.76 27.37
C ILE A 350 -17.12 4.38 27.43
N ALA A 351 -17.72 4.11 26.27
CA ALA A 351 -19.06 3.58 26.15
C ALA A 351 -19.12 2.09 26.55
N ALA A 352 -20.33 1.55 26.71
CA ALA A 352 -20.53 0.15 27.10
C ALA A 352 -19.86 -0.87 26.14
N ASP A 353 -19.68 -0.50 24.87
CA ASP A 353 -19.07 -1.32 23.82
C ASP A 353 -17.54 -1.17 23.72
N GLY A 354 -16.92 -0.38 24.60
CA GLY A 354 -15.48 -0.12 24.60
C GLY A 354 -15.03 1.03 23.69
N SER A 355 -15.94 1.62 22.92
CA SER A 355 -15.62 2.78 22.08
C SER A 355 -15.46 4.05 22.91
N MET A 356 -14.69 5.03 22.41
CA MET A 356 -14.60 6.35 23.04
C MET A 356 -15.97 7.06 22.94
N ALA A 357 -16.53 7.42 24.09
CA ALA A 357 -17.76 8.18 24.21
C ALA A 357 -17.61 9.63 23.73
N MET A 358 -16.39 10.16 23.78
CA MET A 358 -16.00 11.44 23.18
C MET A 358 -14.88 11.21 22.19
N GLN A 359 -15.00 11.75 20.98
CA GLN A 359 -14.02 11.59 19.92
C GLN A 359 -13.55 12.95 19.42
N CYS A 360 -12.51 13.01 18.59
CA CYS A 360 -11.97 14.28 18.08
C CYS A 360 -13.09 15.16 17.46
N GLN A 361 -13.98 14.55 16.68
CA GLN A 361 -15.09 15.26 16.04
C GLN A 361 -16.17 15.76 17.03
N SER A 362 -16.26 15.18 18.23
CA SER A 362 -17.14 15.68 19.32
C SER A 362 -16.76 17.10 19.76
N CYS A 363 -15.52 17.51 19.53
CA CYS A 363 -14.97 18.82 19.89
C CYS A 363 -14.66 19.66 18.64
N HIS A 364 -13.97 19.07 17.67
CA HIS A 364 -13.43 19.80 16.52
C HIS A 364 -14.41 19.90 15.34
N GLY A 365 -15.42 19.02 15.28
CA GLY A 365 -16.28 18.81 14.11
C GLY A 365 -15.64 17.89 13.06
N ASN A 366 -16.34 17.66 11.95
CA ASN A 366 -15.82 16.87 10.82
C ASN A 366 -14.77 17.63 10.01
N MET A 367 -14.15 16.96 9.03
CA MET A 367 -13.05 17.51 8.21
C MET A 367 -13.38 18.86 7.58
N THR A 368 -14.60 19.03 7.04
CA THR A 368 -15.02 20.30 6.45
C THR A 368 -15.10 21.43 7.48
N LYS A 369 -15.58 21.16 8.70
CA LYS A 369 -15.58 22.16 9.79
C LYS A 369 -14.17 22.53 10.22
N VAL A 370 -13.27 21.54 10.33
CA VAL A 370 -11.87 21.78 10.69
C VAL A 370 -11.14 22.59 9.63
N GLY A 371 -11.42 22.32 8.36
CA GLY A 371 -10.84 23.02 7.22
C GLY A 371 -11.50 24.35 6.84
N SER A 372 -12.51 24.82 7.58
CA SER A 372 -13.21 26.07 7.29
C SER A 372 -12.25 27.26 7.26
N SER A 373 -12.35 28.11 6.23
CA SER A 373 -11.53 29.33 6.12
C SER A 373 -11.86 30.39 7.17
N SER A 374 -13.04 30.31 7.80
CA SER A 374 -13.42 31.17 8.92
C SER A 374 -12.80 30.74 10.26
N ARG A 375 -12.15 29.58 10.28
CA ARG A 375 -11.54 28.99 11.47
C ARG A 375 -10.03 29.22 11.44
N VAL A 376 -9.51 29.82 12.50
CA VAL A 376 -8.08 29.78 12.79
C VAL A 376 -7.79 28.42 13.45
N GLY A 377 -7.28 27.48 12.66
CA GLY A 377 -6.90 26.14 13.16
C GLY A 377 -5.95 26.28 14.35
N TRP A 378 -6.00 25.34 15.30
CA TRP A 378 -5.30 25.39 16.60
C TRP A 378 -5.80 26.44 17.61
N PHE A 379 -6.36 27.54 17.15
CA PHE A 379 -6.68 28.71 17.97
C PHE A 379 -8.17 28.86 18.30
N MET A 380 -9.04 28.34 17.42
CA MET A 380 -10.49 28.37 17.58
C MET A 380 -11.07 26.96 17.79
N GLU A 381 -11.49 26.67 19.01
CA GLU A 381 -12.24 25.48 19.44
C GLU A 381 -13.37 25.89 20.38
N PRO A 382 -14.35 25.01 20.61
CA PRO A 382 -15.37 25.23 21.62
C PRO A 382 -14.79 25.46 23.02
N ASN A 383 -15.42 26.35 23.76
CA ASN A 383 -15.08 26.59 25.15
C ASN A 383 -15.70 25.51 26.05
N CYS A 384 -15.37 25.51 27.35
CA CYS A 384 -15.89 24.50 28.26
C CYS A 384 -17.42 24.54 28.36
N GLN A 385 -18.01 25.73 28.17
CA GLN A 385 -19.44 25.97 28.31
C GLN A 385 -20.25 25.27 27.20
N SER A 386 -19.64 24.99 26.04
CA SER A 386 -20.26 24.21 24.96
C SER A 386 -20.53 22.74 25.33
N CYS A 387 -19.81 22.21 26.33
CA CYS A 387 -20.13 20.91 26.91
C CYS A 387 -20.80 21.04 28.28
N HIS A 388 -20.42 22.02 29.10
CA HIS A 388 -20.89 22.24 30.47
C HIS A 388 -22.00 23.29 30.51
N THR A 389 -23.17 22.93 29.98
CA THR A 389 -24.23 23.89 29.69
C THR A 389 -25.10 24.27 30.89
N GLY A 390 -24.98 23.62 32.06
CA GLY A 390 -25.77 23.99 33.23
C GLY A 390 -25.75 23.00 34.40
N THR A 391 -26.54 23.28 35.44
CA THR A 391 -26.78 22.37 36.57
C THR A 391 -27.81 21.29 36.24
N ALA A 392 -27.75 20.14 36.93
CA ALA A 392 -28.70 19.04 36.73
C ALA A 392 -30.17 19.46 36.95
N THR A 393 -30.44 20.48 37.76
CA THR A 393 -31.80 20.98 38.00
C THR A 393 -32.33 21.88 36.88
N LYS A 394 -31.45 22.57 36.16
CA LYS A 394 -31.80 23.51 35.08
C LYS A 394 -31.56 22.94 33.68
N ASN A 395 -30.82 21.84 33.57
CA ASN A 395 -30.44 21.22 32.30
C ASN A 395 -30.87 19.74 32.24
N ASN A 396 -32.13 19.46 32.60
CA ASN A 396 -32.77 18.14 32.47
C ASN A 396 -31.94 16.95 33.03
N GLY A 397 -31.36 17.12 34.22
CA GLY A 397 -30.52 16.11 34.87
C GLY A 397 -29.08 16.03 34.36
N GLN A 398 -28.75 16.70 33.26
CA GLN A 398 -27.43 16.69 32.64
C GLN A 398 -26.59 17.88 33.09
N ILE A 399 -25.31 17.65 33.36
CA ILE A 399 -24.36 18.72 33.71
C ILE A 399 -23.35 18.95 32.59
N ARG A 400 -23.09 17.91 31.81
CA ARG A 400 -22.17 17.93 30.68
C ARG A 400 -22.67 17.05 29.53
N TYR A 401 -22.30 17.41 28.31
CA TYR A 401 -22.46 16.61 27.10
C TYR A 401 -21.13 15.98 26.66
N THR A 402 -21.21 14.90 25.89
CA THR A 402 -20.06 14.25 25.23
C THR A 402 -19.81 14.77 23.82
N SER A 403 -20.46 15.88 23.45
CA SER A 403 -20.28 16.58 22.18
C SER A 403 -20.68 18.03 22.36
N VAL A 404 -19.81 18.92 21.90
CA VAL A 404 -20.05 20.36 21.83
C VAL A 404 -21.13 20.70 20.81
N PHE A 405 -21.40 19.78 19.88
CA PHE A 405 -22.43 19.93 18.86
C PHE A 405 -23.73 19.24 19.28
N ASP A 406 -24.85 19.89 18.97
CA ASP A 406 -26.19 19.32 19.05
C ASP A 406 -26.51 18.36 17.89
N ALA A 407 -27.72 17.81 17.88
CA ALA A 407 -28.15 16.87 16.84
C ALA A 407 -28.24 17.51 15.44
N ASN A 408 -28.31 18.83 15.36
CA ASN A 408 -28.32 19.61 14.11
C ASN A 408 -26.90 20.04 13.70
N GLY A 409 -25.87 19.66 14.47
CA GLY A 409 -24.50 20.06 14.24
C GLY A 409 -24.17 21.50 14.64
N GLN A 410 -25.03 22.19 15.41
CA GLN A 410 -24.75 23.53 15.93
C GLN A 410 -24.03 23.42 17.27
N GLU A 411 -23.14 24.38 17.56
CA GLU A 411 -22.48 24.44 18.86
C GLU A 411 -23.50 24.75 19.96
N ARG A 412 -23.42 24.04 21.08
CA ARG A 412 -24.37 24.18 22.19
C ARG A 412 -24.11 25.49 22.93
N VAL A 413 -25.21 26.13 23.33
CA VAL A 413 -25.19 27.32 24.18
C VAL A 413 -25.59 26.94 25.61
N PRO A 414 -24.91 27.45 26.64
CA PRO A 414 -25.26 27.20 28.03
C PRO A 414 -26.66 27.66 28.38
N VAL A 415 -27.40 26.80 29.09
CA VAL A 415 -28.71 27.12 29.68
C VAL A 415 -28.59 27.68 31.11
N ASP A 416 -27.46 27.44 31.78
CA ASP A 416 -27.16 27.93 33.13
C ASP A 416 -25.65 28.20 33.27
N GLN A 417 -25.33 29.39 33.77
CA GLN A 417 -23.97 29.89 33.87
C GLN A 417 -23.23 29.50 35.16
N THR A 418 -23.78 28.60 35.99
CA THR A 418 -23.10 28.11 37.19
C THR A 418 -21.69 27.57 36.91
N PHE A 419 -21.51 26.90 35.76
CA PHE A 419 -20.19 26.42 35.30
C PHE A 419 -19.55 27.33 34.24
N ALA A 420 -20.27 28.40 33.88
CA ALA A 420 -19.88 29.44 32.95
C ALA A 420 -19.87 30.80 33.67
N THR A 421 -19.23 30.92 34.85
CA THR A 421 -19.13 32.23 35.48
C THR A 421 -18.33 33.13 34.55
N THR A 422 -18.85 34.31 34.25
CA THR A 422 -18.32 35.31 33.30
C THR A 422 -16.82 35.68 33.44
N PRO A 423 -16.10 35.42 34.55
CA PRO A 423 -14.63 35.54 34.58
C PRO A 423 -13.87 34.40 33.89
N ASN A 424 -14.48 33.23 33.68
CA ASN A 424 -13.83 32.03 33.14
C ASN A 424 -13.95 31.90 31.62
N THR A 425 -14.39 32.97 30.95
CA THR A 425 -14.32 33.03 29.49
C THR A 425 -12.85 33.14 29.09
N PRO A 426 -12.43 32.48 27.99
CA PRO A 426 -11.14 32.75 27.40
C PRO A 426 -10.99 34.27 27.17
N ALA A 427 -9.76 34.79 27.24
CA ALA A 427 -9.53 36.22 27.05
C ALA A 427 -10.15 36.72 25.72
N SER A 428 -10.48 38.00 25.63
CA SER A 428 -11.13 38.58 24.44
C SER A 428 -10.40 38.19 23.15
N GLY A 429 -11.11 37.60 22.20
CA GLY A 429 -10.56 37.06 20.95
C GLY A 429 -10.11 35.59 21.00
N LEU A 430 -10.24 34.92 22.15
CA LEU A 430 -9.91 33.51 22.36
C LEU A 430 -11.18 32.67 22.58
N SER A 431 -11.13 31.37 22.27
CA SER A 431 -12.24 30.45 22.57
C SER A 431 -11.80 29.12 23.22
N LEU A 432 -10.49 28.88 23.38
CA LEU A 432 -9.97 27.60 23.89
C LEU A 432 -9.97 27.51 25.42
N TYR A 433 -10.22 26.30 25.89
CA TYR A 433 -10.04 25.87 27.28
C TYR A 433 -8.69 26.29 27.90
N ARG A 434 -7.57 26.13 27.19
CA ARG A 434 -6.22 26.46 27.69
C ARG A 434 -5.98 27.95 27.93
N PHE A 435 -6.90 28.82 27.51
CA PHE A 435 -6.82 30.26 27.70
C PHE A 435 -7.83 30.80 28.72
N SER A 436 -8.56 29.90 29.38
CA SER A 436 -9.47 30.24 30.48
C SER A 436 -8.73 30.30 31.82
N THR A 437 -9.10 31.26 32.64
CA THR A 437 -8.62 31.38 34.02
C THR A 437 -9.77 31.34 35.02
N GLY A 438 -9.46 31.02 36.27
CA GLY A 438 -10.40 31.04 37.39
C GLY A 438 -9.67 31.11 38.73
N HIS A 439 -10.40 31.09 39.84
CA HIS A 439 -9.83 30.94 41.19
C HIS A 439 -8.59 31.82 41.48
N GLY A 440 -8.72 33.15 41.30
CA GLY A 440 -7.64 34.10 41.58
C GLY A 440 -6.61 34.28 40.45
N GLY A 441 -6.90 33.80 39.24
CA GLY A 441 -6.05 33.93 38.04
C GLY A 441 -5.28 32.66 37.67
N LEU A 442 -5.63 31.52 38.29
CA LEU A 442 -5.10 30.23 37.88
C LEU A 442 -5.64 29.84 36.51
N GLN A 443 -4.77 29.34 35.64
CA GLN A 443 -5.17 28.77 34.36
C GLN A 443 -5.96 27.49 34.61
N CYS A 444 -6.99 27.24 33.81
CA CYS A 444 -7.77 26.02 33.93
C CYS A 444 -6.89 24.77 33.78
N SER A 445 -5.90 24.79 32.87
CA SER A 445 -4.95 23.70 32.67
C SER A 445 -4.05 23.43 33.87
N ALA A 446 -3.85 24.42 34.74
CA ALA A 446 -3.15 24.24 36.01
C ALA A 446 -3.93 23.31 36.96
N CYS A 447 -5.26 23.23 36.88
CA CYS A 447 -6.05 22.36 37.75
C CYS A 447 -6.48 21.08 37.05
N HIS A 448 -6.92 21.17 35.79
CA HIS A 448 -7.45 20.02 35.07
C HIS A 448 -6.49 19.40 34.06
N GLY A 449 -5.30 19.98 33.82
CA GLY A 449 -4.34 19.45 32.85
C GLY A 449 -4.56 19.99 31.43
N SER A 450 -3.80 19.46 30.48
CA SER A 450 -3.83 19.91 29.09
C SER A 450 -5.09 19.46 28.35
N THR A 451 -5.55 20.17 27.32
CA THR A 451 -6.80 19.85 26.59
C THR A 451 -6.94 18.37 26.19
N HIS A 452 -5.87 17.71 25.71
CA HIS A 452 -5.93 16.29 25.33
C HIS A 452 -5.49 15.30 26.43
N ALA A 453 -5.01 15.82 27.56
CA ALA A 453 -4.50 15.04 28.69
C ALA A 453 -5.15 15.48 30.02
N GLU A 454 -6.40 15.94 29.97
CA GLU A 454 -7.13 16.38 31.15
C GLU A 454 -7.19 15.28 32.21
N PHE A 455 -7.07 15.63 33.48
CA PHE A 455 -7.00 14.67 34.55
C PHE A 455 -8.36 14.06 34.90
N PRO A 456 -8.42 12.77 35.26
CA PRO A 456 -7.32 11.82 35.19
C PRO A 456 -7.02 11.42 33.74
N SER A 457 -5.74 11.35 33.40
CA SER A 457 -5.30 10.78 32.14
C SER A 457 -5.26 9.25 32.24
N SER A 458 -5.53 8.56 31.15
CA SER A 458 -5.25 7.12 31.06
C SER A 458 -3.74 6.82 31.04
N GLN A 459 -2.89 7.81 30.73
CA GLN A 459 -1.45 7.66 30.82
C GLN A 459 -0.92 8.03 32.22
N ARG A 460 -0.15 7.12 32.82
CA ARG A 460 0.37 7.24 34.18
C ARG A 460 1.18 8.51 34.39
N ASN A 461 2.09 8.83 33.45
CA ASN A 461 3.02 9.95 33.58
C ASN A 461 2.33 11.31 33.65
N ASP A 462 1.19 11.51 32.96
CA ASP A 462 0.42 12.75 33.08
C ASP A 462 -0.09 12.95 34.52
N ASN A 463 -0.46 11.86 35.21
CA ASN A 463 -1.07 11.95 36.54
C ASN A 463 -0.04 12.19 37.66
N ILE A 464 1.26 11.97 37.43
CA ILE A 464 2.31 12.03 38.47
C ILE A 464 2.29 13.36 39.20
N ARG A 465 2.17 14.45 38.45
CA ARG A 465 2.08 15.81 38.98
C ARG A 465 1.03 15.95 40.08
N ASN A 466 -0.19 15.44 39.85
CA ASN A 466 -1.27 15.53 40.83
C ASN A 466 -1.13 14.51 41.95
N VAL A 467 -0.62 13.31 41.66
CA VAL A 467 -0.28 12.37 42.72
C VAL A 467 0.74 12.97 43.69
N GLN A 468 1.72 13.74 43.22
CA GLN A 468 2.69 14.45 44.06
C GLN A 468 2.06 15.55 44.91
N LEU A 469 1.13 16.33 44.33
CA LEU A 469 0.50 17.47 45.02
C LEU A 469 -0.58 17.07 46.02
N GLN A 470 -1.40 16.08 45.68
CA GLN A 470 -2.63 15.79 46.43
C GLN A 470 -2.78 14.31 46.83
N GLY A 471 -1.80 13.46 46.49
CA GLY A 471 -1.78 12.04 46.87
C GLY A 471 -2.61 11.12 45.96
N HIS A 472 -3.34 11.67 44.98
CA HIS A 472 -4.14 10.87 44.05
C HIS A 472 -4.21 11.48 42.64
N ALA A 473 -4.46 10.61 41.65
CA ALA A 473 -4.71 11.03 40.27
C ALA A 473 -6.09 11.70 40.13
N GLY A 474 -6.24 12.59 39.14
CA GLY A 474 -7.46 13.38 38.94
C GLY A 474 -7.18 14.88 38.98
N VAL A 475 -8.20 15.70 38.72
CA VAL A 475 -8.13 17.16 38.78
C VAL A 475 -7.62 17.61 40.16
N THR A 476 -6.86 18.70 40.22
CA THR A 476 -6.43 19.28 41.50
C THR A 476 -7.63 19.84 42.25
N VAL A 477 -7.99 19.20 43.36
CA VAL A 477 -9.21 19.52 44.14
C VAL A 477 -8.94 19.61 45.64
N GLU A 478 -7.81 19.08 46.12
CA GLU A 478 -7.43 19.24 47.53
C GLU A 478 -6.93 20.65 47.78
N CYS A 479 -7.67 21.42 48.60
CA CYS A 479 -7.29 22.80 48.90
C CYS A 479 -5.88 22.89 49.52
N THR A 480 -5.48 21.87 50.29
CA THR A 480 -4.16 21.79 50.93
C THR A 480 -3.01 21.55 49.95
N ALA A 481 -3.29 21.20 48.69
CA ALA A 481 -2.27 21.12 47.65
C ALA A 481 -1.68 22.50 47.33
N CYS A 482 -2.43 23.58 47.58
CA CYS A 482 -2.03 24.95 47.29
C CYS A 482 -2.05 25.84 48.54
N HIS A 483 -2.95 25.60 49.48
CA HIS A 483 -3.15 26.42 50.68
C HIS A 483 -2.56 25.76 51.92
N THR A 484 -2.06 26.59 52.84
CA THR A 484 -1.53 26.13 54.14
C THR A 484 -2.59 25.53 55.05
N SER A 485 -3.86 25.88 54.84
CA SER A 485 -5.02 25.34 55.55
C SER A 485 -6.25 25.36 54.65
N MET A 486 -7.22 24.47 54.91
CA MET A 486 -8.49 24.44 54.18
C MET A 486 -9.28 25.75 54.38
N PRO A 487 -9.56 26.53 53.33
CA PRO A 487 -10.38 27.73 53.45
C PRO A 487 -11.81 27.37 53.89
N THR A 488 -12.45 28.21 54.70
CA THR A 488 -13.85 28.03 55.15
C THR A 488 -14.83 28.98 54.46
N SER A 489 -14.38 29.69 53.41
CA SER A 489 -15.20 30.66 52.69
C SER A 489 -16.40 29.98 52.01
N PRO A 490 -17.65 30.49 52.19
CA PRO A 490 -18.85 29.91 51.60
C PRO A 490 -18.86 29.85 50.06
N ASN A 491 -18.14 30.77 49.38
CA ASN A 491 -18.12 30.85 47.91
C ASN A 491 -16.69 31.08 47.36
N GLY A 492 -15.66 30.72 48.13
CA GLY A 492 -14.27 31.05 47.82
C GLY A 492 -13.49 30.01 47.01
N GLY A 493 -14.06 28.82 46.77
CA GLY A 493 -13.39 27.75 46.04
C GLY A 493 -13.52 27.89 44.51
N PRO A 494 -12.89 26.99 43.75
CA PRO A 494 -13.04 26.90 42.30
C PRO A 494 -14.52 26.83 41.89
N HIS A 495 -14.87 27.50 40.77
CA HIS A 495 -16.25 27.60 40.26
C HIS A 495 -17.27 28.18 41.26
N GLY A 496 -16.81 28.93 42.28
CA GLY A 496 -17.69 29.50 43.31
C GLY A 496 -18.26 28.46 44.28
N MET A 497 -17.68 27.25 44.33
CA MET A 497 -18.09 26.19 45.23
C MET A 497 -17.43 26.35 46.60
N HIS A 498 -18.14 25.99 47.68
CA HIS A 498 -17.52 25.87 49.00
C HIS A 498 -16.67 24.60 49.09
N PRO A 499 -15.59 24.60 49.89
CA PRO A 499 -14.87 23.38 50.23
C PRO A 499 -15.75 22.38 50.98
N ILE A 500 -15.56 21.08 50.73
CA ILE A 500 -16.28 19.99 51.40
C ILE A 500 -15.27 19.20 52.25
N GLY A 501 -15.37 19.33 53.57
CA GLY A 501 -14.48 18.69 54.55
C GLY A 501 -15.21 18.40 55.87
N GLN A 502 -14.51 17.80 56.84
CA GLN A 502 -15.12 17.44 58.13
C GLN A 502 -15.78 18.64 58.83
N ALA A 503 -15.12 19.80 58.84
CA ALA A 503 -15.66 21.02 59.42
C ALA A 503 -16.96 21.48 58.71
N TRP A 504 -17.01 21.34 57.39
CA TRP A 504 -18.23 21.63 56.61
C TRP A 504 -19.34 20.64 56.99
N VAL A 505 -19.07 19.33 56.99
CA VAL A 505 -20.06 18.30 57.36
C VAL A 505 -20.64 18.56 58.76
N THR A 506 -19.79 18.92 59.73
CA THR A 506 -20.23 19.26 61.09
C THR A 506 -21.10 20.52 61.14
N GLY A 507 -20.78 21.57 60.36
CA GLY A 507 -21.58 22.80 60.30
C GLY A 507 -22.80 22.75 59.36
N HIS A 508 -22.90 21.72 58.51
CA HIS A 508 -23.91 21.62 57.46
C HIS A 508 -25.29 21.09 57.92
N HIS A 509 -25.35 20.50 59.12
CA HIS A 509 -26.51 19.83 59.70
C HIS A 509 -27.86 20.58 59.54
N ASP A 510 -27.86 21.92 59.60
CA ASP A 510 -29.08 22.75 59.58
C ASP A 510 -29.22 23.63 58.34
N ALA A 511 -28.43 23.39 57.28
CA ALA A 511 -28.39 24.26 56.09
C ALA A 511 -29.78 24.50 55.47
N ILE A 512 -30.64 23.47 55.38
CA ILE A 512 -32.00 23.59 54.82
C ILE A 512 -32.86 24.58 55.61
N SER A 513 -32.72 24.62 56.93
CA SER A 513 -33.48 25.56 57.77
C SER A 513 -33.10 27.02 57.52
N SER A 514 -31.86 27.26 57.07
CA SER A 514 -31.30 28.59 56.84
C SER A 514 -31.51 29.12 55.41
N VAL A 515 -31.43 28.26 54.38
CA VAL A 515 -31.45 28.69 52.97
C VAL A 515 -32.52 27.98 52.10
N GLY A 516 -33.29 27.06 52.69
CA GLY A 516 -34.34 26.29 52.01
C GLY A 516 -33.82 25.16 51.10
N LEU A 517 -34.65 24.14 50.88
CA LEU A 517 -34.29 22.95 50.10
C LEU A 517 -33.91 23.25 48.65
N ALA A 518 -34.57 24.21 48.01
CA ALA A 518 -34.34 24.57 46.60
C ALA A 518 -32.88 25.00 46.35
N SER A 519 -32.27 25.70 47.29
CA SER A 519 -30.87 26.15 47.24
C SER A 519 -29.86 25.00 47.22
N CYS A 520 -30.26 23.81 47.71
CA CYS A 520 -29.44 22.62 47.82
C CYS A 520 -29.57 21.68 46.60
N GLN A 521 -30.61 21.84 45.77
CA GLN A 521 -30.97 20.88 44.74
C GLN A 521 -29.97 20.81 43.58
N ALA A 522 -29.16 21.84 43.33
CA ALA A 522 -28.11 21.78 42.31
C ALA A 522 -27.15 20.60 42.58
N CYS A 523 -26.73 20.44 43.84
CA CYS A 523 -25.82 19.37 44.28
C CYS A 523 -26.56 18.10 44.70
N HIS A 524 -27.69 18.22 45.40
CA HIS A 524 -28.38 17.06 45.98
C HIS A 524 -29.49 16.48 45.09
N GLY A 525 -29.85 17.16 44.00
CA GLY A 525 -30.91 16.72 43.09
C GLY A 525 -32.30 17.00 43.65
N LYS A 526 -33.33 16.83 42.82
CA LYS A 526 -34.74 16.99 43.25
C LYS A 526 -35.18 15.88 44.21
N ASP A 527 -34.53 14.72 44.16
CA ASP A 527 -34.80 13.54 44.98
C ASP A 527 -33.86 13.39 46.19
N SER A 528 -32.97 14.37 46.41
CA SER A 528 -32.01 14.41 47.53
C SER A 528 -30.97 13.29 47.55
N ARG A 529 -30.76 12.56 46.44
CA ARG A 529 -29.79 11.45 46.34
C ARG A 529 -28.41 11.84 45.82
N GLY A 530 -28.23 13.11 45.46
CA GLY A 530 -26.99 13.64 44.88
C GLY A 530 -27.04 13.71 43.36
N THR A 531 -26.36 14.70 42.79
CA THR A 531 -26.13 14.86 41.34
C THR A 531 -24.67 14.59 40.99
N GLU A 532 -24.30 14.75 39.72
CA GLU A 532 -22.90 14.71 39.27
C GLU A 532 -22.03 15.76 40.02
N LEU A 533 -22.59 16.89 40.47
CA LEU A 533 -21.81 17.92 41.21
C LEU A 533 -21.37 17.47 42.59
N SER A 534 -22.19 16.63 43.24
CA SER A 534 -21.87 16.08 44.54
C SER A 534 -20.88 14.91 44.48
N ARG A 535 -20.36 14.59 43.29
CA ARG A 535 -19.43 13.47 43.14
C ARG A 535 -18.10 13.80 43.79
N VAL A 536 -17.68 12.93 44.72
CA VAL A 536 -16.35 13.03 45.32
C VAL A 536 -15.28 12.75 44.26
N GLN A 537 -14.29 13.63 44.18
CA GLN A 537 -13.23 13.55 43.16
C GLN A 537 -12.02 12.72 43.64
N GLY A 538 -11.96 12.43 44.94
CA GLY A 538 -11.07 11.47 45.58
C GLY A 538 -11.80 10.76 46.72
N ASP A 539 -11.17 9.76 47.32
CA ASP A 539 -11.77 9.03 48.43
C ASP A 539 -11.91 9.96 49.65
N ARG A 540 -13.05 9.85 50.34
CA ARG A 540 -13.39 10.67 51.50
C ARG A 540 -14.04 9.84 52.59
N SER A 541 -13.69 10.15 53.83
CA SER A 541 -14.41 9.66 54.99
C SER A 541 -14.78 10.83 55.88
N PHE A 542 -16.05 10.90 56.28
CA PHE A 542 -16.56 11.93 57.18
C PHE A 542 -17.18 11.27 58.41
N SER A 543 -16.95 11.86 59.57
CA SER A 543 -17.69 11.53 60.79
C SER A 543 -19.04 12.25 60.76
N VAL A 544 -20.13 11.49 60.85
CA VAL A 544 -21.50 11.98 60.63
C VAL A 544 -22.40 11.68 61.83
N GLY A 545 -21.97 12.17 63.00
CA GLY A 545 -22.72 12.03 64.26
C GLY A 545 -23.21 10.61 64.51
N ASN A 546 -24.53 10.44 64.59
CA ASN A 546 -25.17 9.17 64.92
C ASN A 546 -25.09 8.09 63.82
N LEU A 547 -24.70 8.46 62.59
CA LEU A 547 -24.50 7.51 61.49
C LEU A 547 -23.05 6.99 61.43
N GLY A 548 -22.18 7.41 62.35
CA GLY A 548 -20.79 6.99 62.38
C GLY A 548 -19.96 7.54 61.21
N THR A 549 -18.90 6.83 60.85
CA THR A 549 -18.03 7.24 59.73
C THR A 549 -18.61 6.77 58.41
N GLN A 550 -18.90 7.72 57.51
CA GLN A 550 -19.37 7.44 56.16
C GLN A 550 -18.19 7.56 55.18
N THR A 551 -17.99 6.54 54.36
CA THR A 551 -16.91 6.48 53.37
C THR A 551 -17.49 6.57 51.95
N PHE A 552 -16.89 7.45 51.16
CA PHE A 552 -17.23 7.76 49.79
C PHE A 552 -16.02 7.50 48.92
N TYR A 553 -16.10 6.49 48.06
CA TYR A 553 -15.08 6.25 47.06
C TYR A 553 -15.25 7.23 45.90
N ARG A 554 -14.15 7.54 45.23
CA ARG A 554 -14.12 8.40 44.04
C ARG A 554 -15.29 8.12 43.09
N GLY A 555 -15.96 9.18 42.66
CA GLY A 555 -17.11 9.12 41.77
C GLY A 555 -18.44 8.83 42.47
N ALA A 556 -18.47 8.53 43.78
CA ALA A 556 -19.71 8.45 44.56
C ALA A 556 -20.34 9.85 44.72
N SER A 557 -21.65 9.94 44.53
CA SER A 557 -22.40 11.19 44.72
C SER A 557 -22.81 11.32 46.19
N ILE A 558 -22.69 12.50 46.78
CA ILE A 558 -23.15 12.76 48.15
C ILE A 558 -24.56 13.37 48.12
N GLY A 559 -25.53 12.61 48.62
CA GLY A 559 -26.91 13.04 48.84
C GLY A 559 -27.21 13.37 50.30
N CYS A 560 -28.43 13.84 50.59
CA CYS A 560 -28.88 14.00 51.97
C CYS A 560 -28.89 12.65 52.70
N TYR A 561 -29.32 11.57 52.04
CA TYR A 561 -29.38 10.22 52.62
C TYR A 561 -28.02 9.58 52.89
N SER A 562 -26.94 10.18 52.37
CA SER A 562 -25.57 9.73 52.61
C SER A 562 -25.05 10.10 54.00
N CYS A 563 -25.55 11.22 54.54
CA CYS A 563 -25.09 11.78 55.80
C CYS A 563 -26.24 12.07 56.79
N HIS A 564 -27.49 11.94 56.36
CA HIS A 564 -28.68 12.18 57.17
C HIS A 564 -29.72 11.09 56.94
N GLN A 565 -30.72 11.08 57.81
CA GLN A 565 -31.95 10.30 57.64
C GLN A 565 -32.93 11.09 56.74
N GLY A 566 -32.44 11.46 55.54
CA GLY A 566 -33.15 12.20 54.50
C GLY A 566 -33.20 13.74 54.65
N PRO A 567 -33.89 14.45 53.72
CA PRO A 567 -33.87 15.91 53.61
C PRO A 567 -34.65 16.61 54.74
N SER A 568 -35.57 15.90 55.38
CA SER A 568 -36.14 16.25 56.68
C SER A 568 -35.92 15.06 57.61
N SER A 569 -35.52 15.33 58.84
CA SER A 569 -35.13 14.34 59.88
C SER A 569 -36.17 13.25 60.21
N SER A 570 -37.34 13.26 59.55
CA SER A 570 -38.42 12.27 59.63
C SER A 570 -38.36 11.16 58.57
N SER A 571 -37.42 11.21 57.62
CA SER A 571 -37.35 10.27 56.48
C SER A 571 -36.22 9.23 56.63
N MET A 572 -36.39 8.30 57.57
CA MET A 572 -35.36 7.29 57.87
C MET A 572 -34.98 6.44 56.65
N ASN A 573 -33.69 6.41 56.32
CA ASN A 573 -33.16 5.43 55.38
C ASN A 573 -32.69 4.18 56.13
N ASN A 574 -33.50 3.11 56.05
CA ASN A 574 -33.20 1.81 56.65
C ASN A 574 -32.67 0.78 55.62
N SER A 575 -32.19 1.21 54.44
CA SER A 575 -31.61 0.28 53.45
C SER A 575 -30.30 -0.31 53.94
N ALA A 576 -30.10 -1.61 53.73
CA ALA A 576 -28.78 -2.21 53.83
C ALA A 576 -27.91 -1.69 52.69
N ALA A 577 -26.60 -1.50 52.94
CA ALA A 577 -25.68 -1.13 51.86
C ALA A 577 -25.69 -2.20 50.76
N PRO A 578 -25.55 -1.82 49.48
CA PRO A 578 -25.42 -2.79 48.41
C PRO A 578 -24.16 -3.64 48.59
N GLY A 579 -24.18 -4.90 48.17
CA GLY A 579 -23.04 -5.80 48.22
C GLY A 579 -22.30 -5.87 46.90
N MET A 580 -20.95 -5.91 46.97
CA MET A 580 -20.07 -6.22 45.84
C MET A 580 -19.05 -7.29 46.26
N GLY A 581 -18.75 -8.22 45.36
CA GLY A 581 -17.72 -9.26 45.51
C GLY A 581 -16.58 -9.06 44.51
N ASP A 582 -15.38 -9.56 44.82
CA ASP A 582 -14.22 -9.54 43.90
C ASP A 582 -14.42 -10.54 42.75
N VAL A 583 -13.83 -10.24 41.58
CA VAL A 583 -13.93 -11.08 40.38
C VAL A 583 -12.57 -11.29 39.73
N SER A 584 -12.44 -12.36 38.96
CA SER A 584 -11.26 -12.62 38.12
C SER A 584 -11.65 -13.11 36.73
N ALA A 585 -10.93 -12.67 35.71
CA ALA A 585 -11.12 -13.14 34.34
C ALA A 585 -9.79 -13.33 33.61
N GLN A 586 -9.82 -14.09 32.52
CA GLN A 586 -8.68 -14.25 31.62
C GLN A 586 -9.12 -13.94 30.18
N THR A 587 -8.21 -13.40 29.39
CA THR A 587 -8.44 -13.16 27.96
C THR A 587 -7.13 -13.24 27.19
N ASN A 588 -7.19 -13.41 25.88
CA ASN A 588 -6.02 -13.28 25.02
C ASN A 588 -5.73 -11.80 24.73
N ALA A 589 -4.47 -11.45 24.49
CA ALA A 589 -4.10 -10.09 24.08
C ALA A 589 -4.92 -9.62 22.86
N GLY A 590 -5.38 -8.37 22.90
CA GLY A 590 -6.28 -7.78 21.91
C GLY A 590 -7.71 -8.31 21.90
N THR A 591 -8.08 -9.22 22.81
CA THR A 591 -9.44 -9.79 22.89
C THR A 591 -10.19 -9.23 24.11
N PRO A 592 -11.35 -8.55 23.94
CA PRO A 592 -12.15 -8.10 25.07
C PRO A 592 -12.77 -9.27 25.86
N VAL A 593 -13.01 -9.06 27.15
CA VAL A 593 -13.69 -10.04 28.02
C VAL A 593 -14.77 -9.38 28.87
N THR A 594 -15.95 -10.00 28.89
CA THR A 594 -17.10 -9.54 29.66
C THR A 594 -17.19 -10.24 31.01
N ILE A 595 -17.48 -9.49 32.06
CA ILE A 595 -17.45 -9.90 33.46
C ILE A 595 -18.71 -9.38 34.14
N VAL A 596 -19.53 -10.29 34.66
CA VAL A 596 -20.69 -9.92 35.48
C VAL A 596 -20.21 -9.59 36.90
N LEU A 597 -20.45 -8.36 37.33
CA LEU A 597 -20.09 -7.90 38.67
C LEU A 597 -21.19 -8.31 39.67
N PRO A 598 -20.85 -9.04 40.74
CA PRO A 598 -21.84 -9.58 41.68
C PRO A 598 -22.41 -8.47 42.56
N LEU A 599 -23.53 -7.88 42.12
CA LEU A 599 -24.27 -6.81 42.79
C LEU A 599 -25.43 -7.38 43.62
N THR A 600 -25.56 -6.94 44.87
CA THR A 600 -26.77 -7.14 45.70
C THR A 600 -27.33 -5.80 46.20
N GLY A 601 -28.63 -5.77 46.51
CA GLY A 601 -29.35 -4.55 46.94
C GLY A 601 -30.29 -4.01 45.85
N THR A 602 -31.30 -3.23 46.26
CA THR A 602 -32.28 -2.63 45.34
C THR A 602 -31.87 -1.22 44.94
N ASN A 603 -32.16 -0.82 43.68
CA ASN A 603 -31.87 0.52 43.15
C ASN A 603 -30.38 0.95 43.23
N ALA A 604 -29.46 -0.02 43.21
CA ALA A 604 -28.03 0.24 43.26
C ALA A 604 -27.40 0.41 41.87
N THR A 605 -26.46 1.34 41.76
CA THR A 605 -25.69 1.63 40.55
C THR A 605 -24.23 1.25 40.77
N VAL A 606 -23.65 0.47 39.86
CA VAL A 606 -22.22 0.10 39.91
C VAL A 606 -21.39 1.19 39.27
N ARG A 607 -20.17 1.38 39.76
CA ARG A 607 -19.20 2.37 39.27
C ARG A 607 -17.81 1.76 39.26
N ILE A 608 -17.05 2.06 38.20
CA ILE A 608 -15.61 1.79 38.16
C ILE A 608 -14.91 2.91 38.95
N ILE A 609 -14.18 2.53 39.99
CA ILE A 609 -13.48 3.46 40.90
C ILE A 609 -12.07 3.75 40.37
N SER A 610 -11.36 2.72 39.89
CA SER A 610 -10.08 2.86 39.20
C SER A 610 -10.09 2.04 37.91
N GLN A 611 -9.66 2.66 36.80
CA GLN A 611 -9.43 1.95 35.54
C GLN A 611 -8.18 1.05 35.66
N PRO A 612 -8.07 0.00 34.82
CA PRO A 612 -6.85 -0.77 34.69
C PRO A 612 -5.68 0.08 34.18
N ALA A 613 -4.44 -0.39 34.38
CA ALA A 613 -3.25 0.29 33.88
C ALA A 613 -2.97 -0.01 32.40
N ASN A 614 -3.37 -1.20 31.93
CA ASN A 614 -3.03 -1.73 30.60
C ASN A 614 -4.27 -2.18 29.80
N GLY A 615 -5.42 -1.62 30.14
CA GLY A 615 -6.69 -1.82 29.47
C GLY A 615 -7.71 -0.78 29.91
N THR A 616 -8.91 -0.84 29.34
CA THR A 616 -10.05 -0.05 29.77
C THR A 616 -11.21 -0.96 30.15
N VAL A 617 -12.03 -0.51 31.09
CA VAL A 617 -13.28 -1.16 31.46
C VAL A 617 -14.44 -0.26 31.10
N GLY A 618 -15.25 -0.72 30.15
CA GLY A 618 -16.60 -0.19 29.90
C GLY A 618 -17.60 -0.86 30.85
N LEU A 619 -18.58 -0.10 31.33
CA LEU A 619 -19.60 -0.59 32.24
C LEU A 619 -21.00 -0.40 31.65
N ASN A 620 -21.78 -1.48 31.61
CA ASN A 620 -23.20 -1.45 31.31
C ASN A 620 -23.97 -2.10 32.47
N ASN A 621 -24.64 -1.29 33.27
CA ASN A 621 -25.27 -1.71 34.53
C ASN A 621 -24.26 -2.41 35.47
N ASN A 622 -24.42 -3.71 35.70
CA ASN A 622 -23.50 -4.54 36.50
C ASN A 622 -22.58 -5.42 35.64
N THR A 623 -22.51 -5.20 34.33
CA THR A 623 -21.65 -5.95 33.42
C THR A 623 -20.48 -5.07 32.98
N ALA A 624 -19.27 -5.49 33.37
CA ALA A 624 -18.03 -4.83 33.00
C ALA A 624 -17.40 -5.56 31.80
N THR A 625 -16.99 -4.82 30.79
CA THR A 625 -16.21 -5.38 29.67
C THR A 625 -14.81 -4.79 29.72
N TYR A 626 -13.80 -5.64 29.87
CA TYR A 626 -12.40 -5.26 29.83
C TYR A 626 -11.87 -5.35 28.41
N PHE A 627 -11.22 -4.28 27.95
CA PHE A 627 -10.59 -4.14 26.64
C PHE A 627 -9.08 -3.99 26.86
N PRO A 628 -8.27 -5.03 26.59
CA PRO A 628 -6.81 -4.92 26.71
C PRO A 628 -6.27 -3.91 25.70
N PHE A 629 -5.24 -3.18 26.10
CA PHE A 629 -4.49 -2.35 25.17
C PHE A 629 -3.72 -3.20 24.15
N ASP A 630 -3.61 -2.68 22.93
CA ASP A 630 -2.88 -3.34 21.85
C ASP A 630 -1.45 -3.70 22.29
N GLY A 631 -1.05 -4.94 22.04
CA GLY A 631 0.26 -5.47 22.41
C GLY A 631 0.44 -5.83 23.89
N PHE A 632 -0.51 -5.48 24.78
CA PHE A 632 -0.39 -5.82 26.20
C PHE A 632 -0.67 -7.31 26.46
N SER A 633 0.18 -7.91 27.30
CA SER A 633 -0.06 -9.18 27.96
C SER A 633 0.52 -9.14 29.37
N GLY A 634 -0.09 -9.87 30.31
CA GLY A 634 0.27 -9.83 31.72
C GLY A 634 -0.94 -9.64 32.63
N LYS A 635 -0.70 -9.22 33.87
CA LYS A 635 -1.76 -8.97 34.85
C LYS A 635 -2.21 -7.52 34.81
N ASP A 636 -3.52 -7.33 34.96
CA ASP A 636 -4.11 -6.02 35.12
C ASP A 636 -5.23 -6.06 36.17
N SER A 637 -5.64 -4.91 36.69
CA SER A 637 -6.68 -4.85 37.71
C SER A 637 -7.42 -3.52 37.72
N PHE A 638 -8.72 -3.58 37.98
CA PHE A 638 -9.57 -2.42 38.22
C PHE A 638 -10.32 -2.57 39.54
N THR A 639 -10.78 -1.46 40.12
CA THR A 639 -11.61 -1.48 41.33
C THR A 639 -13.00 -0.91 41.05
N TYR A 640 -14.00 -1.40 41.78
CA TYR A 640 -15.40 -0.98 41.60
C TYR A 640 -16.18 -1.03 42.92
N ALA A 641 -17.26 -0.26 42.97
CA ALA A 641 -18.20 -0.24 44.09
C ALA A 641 -19.62 0.04 43.58
N ALA A 642 -20.63 -0.23 44.40
CA ALA A 642 -22.03 0.09 44.15
C ALA A 642 -22.55 1.16 45.10
N TYR A 643 -23.48 1.98 44.62
CA TYR A 643 -24.14 3.05 45.37
C TYR A 643 -25.64 3.05 45.11
N ASP A 644 -26.45 3.04 46.17
CA ASP A 644 -27.93 2.96 46.13
C ASP A 644 -28.65 4.33 46.27
N GLY A 645 -27.90 5.43 46.29
CA GLY A 645 -28.42 6.76 46.60
C GLY A 645 -28.23 7.16 48.06
N ALA A 646 -27.68 6.28 48.89
CA ALA A 646 -27.39 6.56 50.28
C ALA A 646 -26.09 5.92 50.79
N LYS A 647 -25.90 4.61 50.62
CA LYS A 647 -24.76 3.84 51.13
C LYS A 647 -23.90 3.29 50.00
N ASN A 648 -22.59 3.31 50.22
CA ASN A 648 -21.63 2.63 49.35
C ASN A 648 -21.47 1.17 49.78
N SER A 649 -21.25 0.28 48.81
CA SER A 649 -20.74 -1.07 49.07
C SER A 649 -19.31 -1.02 49.60
N ARG A 650 -18.76 -2.19 49.97
CA ARG A 650 -17.29 -2.33 50.04
C ARG A 650 -16.65 -2.08 48.68
N LEU A 651 -15.38 -1.69 48.67
CA LEU A 651 -14.56 -1.71 47.46
C LEU A 651 -14.28 -3.16 47.06
N ALA A 652 -14.45 -3.47 45.78
CA ALA A 652 -14.15 -4.77 45.20
C ALA A 652 -13.14 -4.64 44.04
N THR A 653 -12.41 -5.72 43.76
CA THR A 653 -11.34 -5.78 42.77
C THR A 653 -11.69 -6.74 41.64
N GLY A 654 -11.50 -6.31 40.40
CA GLY A 654 -11.52 -7.15 39.21
C GLY A 654 -10.09 -7.43 38.74
N SER A 655 -9.65 -8.68 38.84
CA SER A 655 -8.29 -9.11 38.42
C SER A 655 -8.33 -9.74 37.04
N ILE A 656 -7.52 -9.24 36.10
CA ILE A 656 -7.45 -9.74 34.72
C ILE A 656 -6.09 -10.34 34.44
N THR A 657 -6.06 -11.50 33.77
CA THR A 657 -4.84 -12.03 33.16
C THR A 657 -5.00 -12.02 31.64
N VAL A 658 -4.15 -11.25 30.97
CA VAL A 658 -4.07 -11.16 29.51
C VAL A 658 -2.97 -12.09 29.02
N ILE A 659 -3.35 -13.14 28.29
CA ILE A 659 -2.46 -14.19 27.80
C ILE A 659 -1.78 -13.69 26.51
N PRO A 660 -0.44 -13.77 26.39
CA PRO A 660 0.27 -13.39 25.17
C PRO A 660 -0.13 -14.29 24.00
N ILE A 661 -0.22 -13.70 22.81
CA ILE A 661 -0.49 -14.40 21.55
C ILE A 661 0.79 -14.44 20.70
N ALA A 662 1.00 -15.54 19.98
CA ALA A 662 2.12 -15.67 19.05
C ALA A 662 1.71 -15.22 17.63
N PRO A 663 2.66 -14.70 16.82
CA PRO A 663 2.43 -14.51 15.38
C PRO A 663 1.97 -15.81 14.70
N PRO A 664 1.29 -15.73 13.54
CA PRO A 664 0.87 -16.92 12.83
C PRO A 664 2.07 -17.79 12.45
N VAL A 665 1.89 -19.10 12.40
CA VAL A 665 2.91 -20.03 11.91
C VAL A 665 2.44 -20.62 10.59
N ILE A 666 3.19 -20.42 9.52
CA ILE A 666 2.90 -21.02 8.22
C ILE A 666 3.23 -22.51 8.29
N THR A 667 2.23 -23.34 8.03
CA THR A 667 2.32 -24.81 8.02
C THR A 667 2.40 -25.38 6.60
N LEU A 668 1.95 -24.61 5.60
CA LEU A 668 2.07 -24.97 4.19
C LEU A 668 2.40 -23.74 3.36
N ASN A 669 3.49 -23.81 2.59
CA ASN A 669 3.90 -22.77 1.67
C ASN A 669 3.37 -23.04 0.25
N PRO A 670 3.14 -21.98 -0.56
CA PRO A 670 2.81 -22.15 -1.97
C PRO A 670 3.99 -22.76 -2.72
N VAL A 671 3.70 -23.55 -3.75
CA VAL A 671 4.70 -24.27 -4.55
C VAL A 671 4.80 -23.65 -5.94
N SER A 672 6.04 -23.47 -6.42
CA SER A 672 6.32 -23.01 -7.79
C SER A 672 5.75 -23.99 -8.82
N GLN A 673 5.20 -23.46 -9.90
CA GLN A 673 4.55 -24.26 -10.95
C GLN A 673 5.04 -23.83 -12.33
N GLN A 674 5.23 -24.83 -13.20
CA GLN A 674 5.46 -24.61 -14.62
C GLN A 674 4.31 -25.25 -15.39
N VAL A 675 3.59 -24.44 -16.15
CA VAL A 675 2.39 -24.88 -16.90
C VAL A 675 2.41 -24.30 -18.30
N VAL A 676 1.62 -24.88 -19.19
CA VAL A 676 1.33 -24.27 -20.50
C VAL A 676 0.11 -23.36 -20.40
N THR A 677 0.03 -22.37 -21.29
CA THR A 677 -1.12 -21.44 -21.35
C THR A 677 -2.46 -22.19 -21.41
N GLY A 678 -3.48 -21.68 -20.71
CA GLY A 678 -4.80 -22.29 -20.57
C GLY A 678 -4.95 -23.24 -19.37
N THR A 679 -3.85 -23.62 -18.71
CA THR A 679 -3.88 -24.52 -17.53
C THR A 679 -4.38 -23.76 -16.29
N ALA A 680 -5.28 -24.36 -15.51
CA ALA A 680 -5.69 -23.82 -14.21
C ALA A 680 -4.55 -23.97 -13.18
N VAL A 681 -4.33 -22.94 -12.36
CA VAL A 681 -3.25 -22.90 -11.36
C VAL A 681 -3.83 -22.53 -9.99
N ASN A 682 -3.39 -23.24 -8.95
CA ASN A 682 -3.74 -22.92 -7.57
C ASN A 682 -2.47 -22.76 -6.73
N PHE A 683 -2.34 -21.63 -6.04
CA PHE A 683 -1.37 -21.44 -4.97
C PHE A 683 -2.09 -21.54 -3.63
N VAL A 684 -1.61 -22.41 -2.74
CA VAL A 684 -2.22 -22.65 -1.43
C VAL A 684 -1.22 -22.26 -0.34
N VAL A 685 -1.70 -21.54 0.66
CA VAL A 685 -0.99 -21.29 1.92
C VAL A 685 -1.86 -21.81 3.07
N SER A 686 -1.24 -22.39 4.09
CA SER A 686 -1.92 -22.73 5.34
C SER A 686 -1.10 -22.25 6.52
N ALA A 687 -1.78 -21.79 7.57
CA ALA A 687 -1.16 -21.30 8.78
C ALA A 687 -2.03 -21.61 9.99
N THR A 688 -1.38 -21.69 11.16
CA THR A 688 -2.03 -21.92 12.46
C THR A 688 -1.88 -20.69 13.35
N SER A 689 -2.93 -20.38 14.12
CA SER A 689 -2.95 -19.30 15.10
C SER A 689 -4.02 -19.58 16.17
N ALA A 690 -3.80 -19.12 17.40
CA ALA A 690 -4.76 -19.19 18.50
C ALA A 690 -5.90 -18.16 18.37
N VAL A 691 -5.77 -17.22 17.44
CA VAL A 691 -6.74 -16.16 17.12
C VAL A 691 -6.99 -16.10 15.60
N PRO A 692 -8.10 -15.51 15.13
CA PRO A 692 -8.46 -15.48 13.70
C PRO A 692 -7.35 -14.94 12.79
N LEU A 693 -7.24 -15.52 11.59
CA LEU A 693 -6.24 -15.18 10.58
C LEU A 693 -6.84 -14.35 9.45
N SER A 694 -6.05 -13.45 8.88
CA SER A 694 -6.31 -12.83 7.59
C SER A 694 -5.18 -13.09 6.60
N TYR A 695 -5.51 -13.14 5.31
CA TYR A 695 -4.58 -13.44 4.23
C TYR A 695 -4.58 -12.31 3.20
N GLN A 696 -3.45 -12.12 2.52
CA GLN A 696 -3.36 -11.27 1.33
C GLN A 696 -2.30 -11.84 0.39
N TRP A 697 -2.68 -12.08 -0.88
CA TRP A 697 -1.76 -12.54 -1.92
C TRP A 697 -1.11 -11.39 -2.68
N TYR A 698 0.11 -11.63 -3.14
CA TYR A 698 0.93 -10.69 -3.90
C TYR A 698 1.44 -11.35 -5.19
N LYS A 699 1.54 -10.56 -6.27
CA LYS A 699 2.23 -10.90 -7.52
C LYS A 699 3.33 -9.88 -7.77
N ASN A 700 4.58 -10.31 -7.88
CA ASN A 700 5.74 -9.44 -8.13
C ASN A 700 5.81 -8.24 -7.16
N GLY A 701 5.55 -8.49 -5.87
CA GLY A 701 5.53 -7.46 -4.82
C GLY A 701 4.28 -6.57 -4.79
N THR A 702 3.34 -6.74 -5.73
CA THR A 702 2.09 -5.96 -5.77
C THR A 702 0.91 -6.77 -5.23
N ILE A 703 0.02 -6.11 -4.47
CA ILE A 703 -1.20 -6.73 -3.94
C ILE A 703 -2.09 -7.23 -5.09
N ILE A 704 -2.60 -8.46 -4.95
CA ILE A 704 -3.68 -8.98 -5.78
C ILE A 704 -5.00 -8.63 -5.09
N SER A 705 -5.71 -7.65 -5.62
CA SER A 705 -6.96 -7.15 -5.01
C SER A 705 -7.97 -8.27 -4.78
N GLY A 706 -8.56 -8.31 -3.58
CA GLY A 706 -9.58 -9.31 -3.19
C GLY A 706 -9.05 -10.71 -2.86
N ALA A 707 -7.78 -11.02 -3.16
CA ALA A 707 -7.18 -12.33 -2.88
C ALA A 707 -6.83 -12.48 -1.38
N THR A 708 -7.84 -12.77 -0.58
CA THR A 708 -7.79 -12.76 0.90
C THR A 708 -8.08 -14.11 1.56
N THR A 709 -8.09 -15.17 0.76
CA THR A 709 -8.32 -16.54 1.20
C THR A 709 -7.01 -17.33 1.26
N THR A 710 -7.07 -18.56 1.78
CA THR A 710 -5.93 -19.49 1.83
C THR A 710 -5.45 -19.94 0.45
N THR A 711 -6.24 -19.72 -0.61
CA THR A 711 -5.94 -20.20 -1.96
C THR A 711 -6.12 -19.08 -2.97
N PHE A 712 -5.08 -18.80 -3.76
CA PHE A 712 -5.19 -17.97 -4.96
C PHE A 712 -5.26 -18.87 -6.20
N SER A 713 -6.29 -18.64 -7.03
CA SER A 713 -6.59 -19.49 -8.18
C SER A 713 -6.62 -18.67 -9.47
N LEU A 714 -6.01 -19.22 -10.51
CA LEU A 714 -6.18 -18.82 -11.91
C LEU A 714 -6.96 -19.93 -12.62
N SER A 715 -8.12 -19.61 -13.18
CA SER A 715 -8.94 -20.59 -13.92
C SER A 715 -8.30 -21.03 -15.23
N ALA A 716 -7.54 -20.14 -15.88
CA ALA A 716 -6.75 -20.41 -17.06
C ALA A 716 -5.55 -19.45 -17.10
N ALA A 717 -4.35 -19.94 -16.80
CA ALA A 717 -3.15 -19.13 -16.76
C ALA A 717 -2.66 -18.74 -18.16
N THR A 718 -2.17 -17.53 -18.32
CA THR A 718 -1.59 -16.99 -19.56
C THR A 718 -0.12 -16.63 -19.36
N VAL A 719 0.63 -16.39 -20.44
CA VAL A 719 2.05 -16.05 -20.34
C VAL A 719 2.33 -14.78 -19.51
N THR A 720 1.40 -13.82 -19.48
CA THR A 720 1.47 -12.60 -18.68
C THR A 720 1.19 -12.85 -17.19
N ASP A 721 0.69 -14.03 -16.84
CA ASP A 721 0.51 -14.46 -15.44
C ASP A 721 1.81 -14.92 -14.78
N SER A 722 2.85 -15.19 -15.57
CA SER A 722 4.17 -15.56 -15.07
C SER A 722 4.69 -14.51 -14.08
N GLY A 723 5.30 -14.98 -12.99
CA GLY A 723 5.78 -14.11 -11.93
C GLY A 723 5.92 -14.81 -10.58
N SER A 724 6.29 -14.03 -9.59
CA SER A 724 6.47 -14.46 -8.21
C SER A 724 5.18 -14.23 -7.42
N PHE A 725 4.74 -15.26 -6.69
CA PHE A 725 3.54 -15.26 -5.86
C PHE A 725 3.89 -15.61 -4.42
N TYR A 726 3.35 -14.86 -3.46
CA TYR A 726 3.45 -15.19 -2.05
C TYR A 726 2.22 -14.66 -1.31
N ALA A 727 1.97 -15.21 -0.13
CA ALA A 727 0.90 -14.76 0.75
C ALA A 727 1.49 -14.16 2.02
N VAL A 728 0.86 -13.09 2.50
CA VAL A 728 1.07 -12.54 3.83
C VAL A 728 -0.08 -13.00 4.70
N VAL A 729 0.24 -13.62 5.83
CA VAL A 729 -0.73 -14.11 6.82
C VAL A 729 -0.58 -13.30 8.10
N LYS A 730 -1.69 -12.77 8.62
CA LYS A 730 -1.69 -11.87 9.77
C LYS A 730 -2.65 -12.35 10.86
N ASN A 731 -2.28 -12.11 12.12
CA ASN A 731 -3.19 -12.03 13.26
C ASN A 731 -2.93 -10.74 14.06
N SER A 732 -3.57 -10.59 15.23
CA SER A 732 -3.35 -9.43 16.11
C SER A 732 -1.95 -9.40 16.75
N ALA A 733 -1.20 -10.51 16.76
CA ALA A 733 0.16 -10.58 17.30
C ALA A 733 1.23 -10.13 16.30
N GLY A 734 0.96 -10.27 14.99
CA GLY A 734 1.92 -9.98 13.95
C GLY A 734 1.54 -10.58 12.60
N MET A 735 2.49 -10.48 11.66
CA MET A 735 2.35 -11.02 10.31
C MET A 735 3.54 -11.89 9.96
N VAL A 736 3.31 -12.89 9.12
CA VAL A 736 4.33 -13.75 8.52
C VAL A 736 4.11 -13.83 7.02
N THR A 737 5.19 -13.89 6.27
CA THR A 737 5.17 -13.99 4.82
C THR A 737 5.54 -15.39 4.40
N SER A 738 4.78 -15.99 3.49
CA SER A 738 5.10 -17.30 2.92
C SER A 738 6.38 -17.23 2.10
N THR A 739 6.96 -18.39 1.80
CA THR A 739 7.98 -18.44 0.74
C THR A 739 7.36 -18.03 -0.60
N THR A 740 8.20 -17.54 -1.49
CA THR A 740 7.82 -17.18 -2.85
C THR A 740 7.69 -18.42 -3.74
N ALA A 741 6.55 -18.55 -4.40
CA ALA A 741 6.30 -19.53 -5.47
C ALA A 741 6.35 -18.83 -6.83
N ASN A 742 7.15 -19.34 -7.77
CA ASN A 742 7.23 -18.81 -9.12
C ASN A 742 6.26 -19.56 -10.04
N LEU A 743 5.43 -18.81 -10.77
CA LEU A 743 4.67 -19.31 -11.90
C LEU A 743 5.46 -19.05 -13.18
N THR A 744 5.75 -20.12 -13.93
CA THR A 744 6.24 -20.02 -15.30
C THR A 744 5.19 -20.57 -16.24
N VAL A 745 4.62 -19.71 -17.08
CA VAL A 745 3.65 -20.13 -18.11
C VAL A 745 4.33 -20.08 -19.47
N THR A 746 4.37 -21.22 -20.16
CA THR A 746 4.94 -21.32 -21.51
C THR A 746 3.86 -21.56 -22.56
N TYR A 747 4.19 -21.34 -23.83
CA TYR A 747 3.35 -21.81 -24.93
C TYR A 747 3.55 -23.32 -25.14
N PRO A 748 2.52 -24.06 -25.57
CA PRO A 748 2.68 -25.45 -25.97
C PRO A 748 3.55 -25.55 -27.24
N ALA A 749 4.40 -26.57 -27.30
CA ALA A 749 5.25 -26.79 -28.47
C ALA A 749 4.39 -27.10 -29.71
N PRO A 750 4.74 -26.58 -30.90
CA PRO A 750 4.04 -26.94 -32.12
C PRO A 750 4.24 -28.43 -32.43
N VAL A 751 3.32 -29.00 -33.19
CA VAL A 751 3.45 -30.37 -33.73
C VAL A 751 3.10 -30.34 -35.21
N VAL A 752 3.94 -30.93 -36.06
CA VAL A 752 3.61 -31.15 -37.47
C VAL A 752 3.19 -32.62 -37.62
N SER A 753 1.92 -32.86 -37.95
CA SER A 753 1.36 -34.20 -38.08
C SER A 753 1.40 -34.71 -39.52
N SER A 754 1.12 -33.86 -40.52
CA SER A 754 1.15 -34.25 -41.92
C SER A 754 1.37 -33.07 -42.88
N LEU A 755 1.72 -33.41 -44.12
CA LEU A 755 1.85 -32.48 -45.24
C LEU A 755 0.87 -32.88 -46.34
N SER A 756 0.28 -31.93 -47.05
CA SER A 756 -0.61 -32.21 -48.20
C SER A 756 0.11 -32.94 -49.35
N SER A 757 1.43 -32.78 -49.45
CA SER A 757 2.28 -33.47 -50.42
C SER A 757 3.67 -33.71 -49.82
N ALA A 758 4.33 -34.80 -50.24
CA ALA A 758 5.70 -35.16 -49.82
C ALA A 758 6.78 -34.60 -50.78
N SER A 759 6.37 -33.97 -51.88
CA SER A 759 7.26 -33.39 -52.89
C SER A 759 6.59 -32.24 -53.62
N GLY A 760 7.41 -31.33 -54.16
CA GLY A 760 6.94 -30.25 -55.03
C GLY A 760 8.07 -29.49 -55.70
N ASN A 761 7.76 -28.84 -56.82
CA ASN A 761 8.66 -27.89 -57.46
C ASN A 761 8.64 -26.58 -56.65
N VAL A 762 9.68 -25.75 -56.80
CA VAL A 762 9.68 -24.36 -56.33
C VAL A 762 8.41 -23.65 -56.84
N GLY A 763 7.69 -22.94 -55.95
CA GLY A 763 6.42 -22.29 -56.25
C GLY A 763 5.16 -23.12 -55.98
N THR A 764 5.28 -24.39 -55.60
CA THR A 764 4.12 -25.24 -55.25
C THR A 764 3.60 -24.89 -53.85
N ALA A 765 2.27 -24.82 -53.66
CA ALA A 765 1.66 -24.66 -52.34
C ALA A 765 1.62 -25.98 -51.56
N VAL A 766 1.89 -25.92 -50.26
CA VAL A 766 1.89 -27.05 -49.31
C VAL A 766 1.05 -26.66 -48.10
N THR A 767 0.10 -27.51 -47.73
CA THR A 767 -0.65 -27.40 -46.47
C THR A 767 0.03 -28.27 -45.42
N ILE A 768 0.36 -27.67 -44.28
CA ILE A 768 0.93 -28.31 -43.10
C ILE A 768 -0.18 -28.47 -42.07
N SER A 769 -0.47 -29.70 -41.67
CA SER A 769 -1.43 -30.00 -40.61
C SER A 769 -0.69 -30.34 -39.31
N GLY A 770 -1.29 -30.01 -38.18
CA GLY A 770 -0.64 -30.13 -36.88
C GLY A 770 -1.46 -29.56 -35.74
N ASN A 771 -0.80 -29.17 -34.65
CA ASN A 771 -1.40 -28.53 -33.48
C ASN A 771 -0.48 -27.39 -32.96
N ASN A 772 -1.05 -26.44 -32.21
CA ASN A 772 -0.36 -25.32 -31.58
C ASN A 772 0.36 -24.40 -32.58
N PHE A 773 -0.25 -24.14 -33.73
CA PHE A 773 0.27 -23.25 -34.77
C PHE A 773 -0.11 -21.78 -34.59
N SER A 774 -0.99 -21.45 -33.64
CA SER A 774 -1.31 -20.06 -33.32
C SER A 774 -0.05 -19.28 -32.92
N GLY A 775 0.19 -18.16 -33.59
CA GLY A 775 1.40 -17.35 -33.37
C GLY A 775 2.66 -17.86 -34.05
N ALA A 776 2.58 -18.80 -35.00
CA ALA A 776 3.73 -19.21 -35.81
C ALA A 776 4.44 -18.01 -36.44
N THR A 777 5.76 -17.99 -36.34
CA THR A 777 6.63 -16.89 -36.80
C THR A 777 7.47 -17.26 -38.02
N ALA A 778 7.69 -18.56 -38.27
CA ALA A 778 8.43 -19.01 -39.43
C ALA A 778 8.01 -20.42 -39.89
N VAL A 779 8.09 -20.62 -41.20
CA VAL A 779 8.08 -21.93 -41.84
C VAL A 779 9.32 -22.04 -42.73
N SER A 780 10.06 -23.13 -42.66
CA SER A 780 11.28 -23.33 -43.46
C SER A 780 11.33 -24.70 -44.13
N PHE A 781 11.97 -24.75 -45.30
CA PHE A 781 12.25 -25.96 -46.07
C PHE A 781 13.75 -26.25 -45.99
N ASN A 782 14.12 -27.27 -45.22
CA ASN A 782 15.52 -27.65 -44.98
C ASN A 782 16.42 -26.45 -44.58
N GLY A 783 15.92 -25.59 -43.69
CA GLY A 783 16.63 -24.40 -43.22
C GLY A 783 16.43 -23.14 -44.08
N ILE A 784 15.79 -23.24 -45.25
CA ILE A 784 15.44 -22.06 -46.06
C ILE A 784 14.06 -21.54 -45.66
N ASN A 785 14.02 -20.35 -45.07
CA ASN A 785 12.76 -19.72 -44.66
C ASN A 785 11.88 -19.40 -45.87
N ALA A 786 10.60 -19.76 -45.77
CA ALA A 786 9.60 -19.29 -46.71
C ALA A 786 9.38 -17.77 -46.48
N PRO A 787 9.33 -16.96 -47.54
CA PRO A 787 9.16 -15.51 -47.41
C PRO A 787 7.78 -15.13 -46.86
N SER A 788 6.78 -16.00 -47.02
CA SER A 788 5.44 -15.84 -46.46
C SER A 788 4.75 -17.20 -46.30
N PHE A 789 3.84 -17.28 -45.33
CA PHE A 789 2.92 -18.39 -45.10
C PHE A 789 1.65 -17.85 -44.43
N THR A 790 0.59 -18.65 -44.40
CA THR A 790 -0.68 -18.30 -43.75
C THR A 790 -1.00 -19.32 -42.67
N VAL A 791 -1.22 -18.86 -41.43
CA VAL A 791 -1.80 -19.70 -40.37
C VAL A 791 -3.31 -19.68 -40.57
N VAL A 792 -3.87 -20.81 -41.01
CA VAL A 792 -5.31 -20.94 -41.30
C VAL A 792 -6.10 -21.22 -40.01
N SER A 793 -5.51 -22.01 -39.11
CA SER A 793 -6.05 -22.29 -37.77
C SER A 793 -4.90 -22.73 -36.85
N ASP A 794 -5.20 -22.99 -35.57
CA ASP A 794 -4.22 -23.59 -34.64
C ASP A 794 -3.70 -24.96 -35.10
N SER A 795 -4.37 -25.60 -36.07
CA SER A 795 -4.03 -26.92 -36.59
C SER A 795 -3.62 -26.94 -38.07
N GLN A 796 -3.58 -25.79 -38.74
CA GLN A 796 -3.29 -25.74 -40.17
C GLN A 796 -2.52 -24.49 -40.59
N ILE A 797 -1.45 -24.69 -41.37
CA ILE A 797 -0.69 -23.65 -42.06
C ILE A 797 -0.66 -23.94 -43.55
N THR A 798 -0.70 -22.92 -44.41
CA THR A 798 -0.41 -23.03 -45.84
C THR A 798 0.84 -22.23 -46.18
N VAL A 799 1.75 -22.82 -46.97
CA VAL A 799 3.04 -22.22 -47.35
C VAL A 799 3.42 -22.59 -48.78
N THR A 800 4.14 -21.73 -49.48
CA THR A 800 4.66 -22.03 -50.83
C THR A 800 6.13 -22.43 -50.76
N VAL A 801 6.55 -23.45 -51.52
CA VAL A 801 7.96 -23.89 -51.62
C VAL A 801 8.81 -22.71 -52.12
N PRO A 802 9.73 -22.18 -51.30
CA PRO A 802 10.48 -20.96 -51.64
C PRO A 802 11.60 -21.24 -52.66
N THR A 803 12.02 -20.20 -53.37
CA THR A 803 13.20 -20.24 -54.23
C THR A 803 14.44 -20.60 -53.41
N GLY A 804 15.27 -21.52 -53.91
CA GLY A 804 16.47 -21.98 -53.20
C GLY A 804 16.21 -23.07 -52.15
N ALA A 805 14.97 -23.51 -51.96
CA ALA A 805 14.68 -24.67 -51.11
C ALA A 805 15.43 -25.92 -51.59
N THR A 806 15.86 -26.75 -50.64
CA THR A 806 16.50 -28.04 -50.92
C THR A 806 15.71 -29.17 -50.26
N THR A 807 15.87 -30.40 -50.74
CA THR A 807 15.23 -31.58 -50.15
C THR A 807 15.63 -31.74 -48.68
N GLY A 808 14.62 -31.81 -47.80
CA GLY A 808 14.81 -31.98 -46.36
C GLY A 808 13.52 -31.72 -45.59
N LYS A 809 13.61 -31.64 -44.26
CA LYS A 809 12.41 -31.48 -43.41
C LYS A 809 11.81 -30.08 -43.52
N ILE A 810 10.49 -30.01 -43.39
CA ILE A 810 9.79 -28.74 -43.19
C ILE A 810 9.76 -28.47 -41.69
N SER A 811 10.11 -27.24 -41.28
CA SER A 811 10.04 -26.81 -39.88
C SER A 811 9.02 -25.70 -39.70
N VAL A 812 8.21 -25.76 -38.65
CA VAL A 812 7.29 -24.71 -38.20
C VAL A 812 7.78 -24.19 -36.85
N THR A 813 8.01 -22.89 -36.74
CA THR A 813 8.46 -22.24 -35.49
C THR A 813 7.33 -21.38 -34.93
N THR A 814 7.04 -21.56 -33.64
CA THR A 814 6.10 -20.77 -32.85
C THR A 814 6.79 -20.32 -31.56
N PRO A 815 6.18 -19.44 -30.74
CA PRO A 815 6.69 -19.10 -29.42
C PRO A 815 6.89 -20.31 -28.48
N GLY A 816 6.23 -21.44 -28.75
CA GLY A 816 6.40 -22.70 -28.00
C GLY A 816 7.56 -23.58 -28.47
N GLY A 817 8.28 -23.20 -29.53
CA GLY A 817 9.42 -23.93 -30.08
C GLY A 817 9.29 -24.23 -31.57
N THR A 818 10.08 -25.18 -32.07
CA THR A 818 10.09 -25.57 -33.48
C THR A 818 9.70 -27.04 -33.63
N ALA A 819 8.72 -27.31 -34.49
CA ALA A 819 8.33 -28.65 -34.91
C ALA A 819 8.88 -28.95 -36.30
N THR A 820 9.22 -30.20 -36.56
CA THR A 820 9.63 -30.66 -37.88
C THR A 820 8.71 -31.76 -38.40
N SER A 821 8.53 -31.81 -39.72
CA SER A 821 7.86 -32.93 -40.37
C SER A 821 8.58 -34.25 -40.05
N SER A 822 7.80 -35.34 -39.97
CA SER A 822 8.34 -36.69 -39.71
C SER A 822 9.31 -37.14 -40.81
N GLY A 823 8.94 -36.93 -42.07
CA GLY A 823 9.75 -37.21 -43.25
C GLY A 823 10.30 -35.95 -43.95
N ASN A 824 11.22 -36.18 -44.90
CA ASN A 824 11.72 -35.14 -45.80
C ASN A 824 10.66 -34.75 -46.83
N PHE A 825 10.59 -33.46 -47.13
CA PHE A 825 9.93 -32.93 -48.32
C PHE A 825 10.93 -32.90 -49.47
N THR A 826 10.62 -33.59 -50.58
CA THR A 826 11.50 -33.64 -51.76
C THR A 826 11.29 -32.42 -52.63
N VAL A 827 12.33 -31.59 -52.77
CA VAL A 827 12.33 -30.43 -53.68
C VAL A 827 12.89 -30.89 -55.02
N SER A 828 12.04 -30.93 -56.04
CA SER A 828 12.45 -31.31 -57.39
C SER A 828 13.13 -30.13 -58.09
N VAL A 829 14.39 -30.32 -58.50
CA VAL A 829 15.16 -29.35 -59.28
C VAL A 829 15.08 -29.72 -60.75
N VAL A 830 14.52 -28.84 -61.59
CA VAL A 830 14.58 -29.00 -63.07
C VAL A 830 15.97 -28.55 -63.53
N THR A 831 16.84 -29.49 -63.92
CA THR A 831 18.16 -29.18 -64.49
C THR A 831 18.04 -28.88 -65.99
N PRO A 832 18.61 -27.77 -66.50
CA PRO A 832 18.58 -27.46 -67.93
C PRO A 832 19.23 -28.54 -68.80
N SER A 833 18.72 -28.71 -70.02
CA SER A 833 19.35 -29.57 -71.05
C SER A 833 20.65 -28.95 -71.56
N THR A 834 21.62 -29.77 -71.95
CA THR A 834 22.85 -29.31 -72.63
C THR A 834 23.07 -30.10 -73.92
N ILE A 835 23.69 -29.47 -74.93
CA ILE A 835 24.17 -30.15 -76.15
C ILE A 835 25.69 -30.17 -76.10
N SER A 836 26.29 -31.36 -75.96
CA SER A 836 27.74 -31.52 -75.91
C SER A 836 28.36 -31.69 -77.29
N SER A 837 27.69 -32.39 -78.22
CA SER A 837 28.17 -32.58 -79.59
C SER A 837 27.05 -32.98 -80.56
N PHE A 838 27.35 -32.95 -81.86
CA PHE A 838 26.51 -33.54 -82.89
C PHE A 838 27.38 -34.10 -84.03
N THR A 839 26.91 -35.15 -84.71
CA THR A 839 27.63 -35.78 -85.82
C THR A 839 26.67 -36.31 -86.90
N PRO A 840 26.97 -36.11 -88.21
CA PRO A 840 28.09 -35.34 -88.76
C PRO A 840 27.94 -33.83 -88.52
N SER A 841 29.01 -33.04 -88.75
CA SER A 841 28.98 -31.58 -88.59
C SER A 841 28.43 -30.83 -89.82
N SER A 842 28.18 -31.54 -90.92
CA SER A 842 27.63 -31.00 -92.16
C SER A 842 26.80 -32.03 -92.91
N GLY A 843 25.80 -31.57 -93.65
CA GLY A 843 24.95 -32.41 -94.48
C GLY A 843 23.87 -31.61 -95.18
N GLY A 844 23.41 -32.06 -96.35
CA GLY A 844 22.22 -31.47 -96.98
C GLY A 844 20.92 -32.00 -96.40
N VAL A 845 19.78 -31.49 -96.87
CA VAL A 845 18.44 -31.88 -96.41
C VAL A 845 18.27 -33.41 -96.44
N GLY A 846 17.76 -33.99 -95.35
CA GLY A 846 17.60 -35.44 -95.16
C GLY A 846 18.80 -36.17 -94.56
N THR A 847 19.97 -35.53 -94.42
CA THR A 847 21.13 -36.14 -93.76
C THR A 847 20.79 -36.49 -92.31
N ALA A 848 21.07 -37.72 -91.87
CA ALA A 848 20.87 -38.12 -90.49
C ALA A 848 21.94 -37.52 -89.57
N VAL A 849 21.51 -36.96 -88.44
CA VAL A 849 22.36 -36.31 -87.43
C VAL A 849 22.07 -36.93 -86.06
N THR A 850 23.12 -37.31 -85.34
CA THR A 850 23.07 -37.68 -83.92
C THR A 850 23.45 -36.47 -83.09
N ILE A 851 22.63 -36.09 -82.12
CA ILE A 851 22.88 -35.03 -81.14
C ILE A 851 23.13 -35.70 -79.78
N THR A 852 24.26 -35.37 -79.16
CA THR A 852 24.65 -35.89 -77.84
C THR A 852 24.64 -34.76 -76.81
N GLY A 853 24.21 -35.05 -75.59
CA GLY A 853 24.07 -34.05 -74.53
C GLY A 853 23.64 -34.65 -73.19
N THR A 854 23.00 -33.84 -72.36
CA THR A 854 22.43 -34.27 -71.07
C THR A 854 21.02 -33.73 -70.89
N ASN A 855 20.20 -34.45 -70.12
CA ASN A 855 18.84 -34.06 -69.75
C ASN A 855 17.91 -33.87 -70.97
N PHE A 856 17.93 -34.80 -71.92
CA PHE A 856 17.02 -34.79 -73.08
C PHE A 856 15.67 -35.47 -72.82
N THR A 857 15.51 -36.20 -71.71
CA THR A 857 14.19 -36.70 -71.29
C THR A 857 13.26 -35.51 -71.03
N GLY A 858 12.18 -35.39 -71.82
CA GLY A 858 11.30 -34.22 -71.80
C GLY A 858 11.61 -33.14 -72.85
N ALA A 859 12.51 -33.42 -73.80
CA ALA A 859 12.70 -32.58 -74.99
C ALA A 859 11.40 -32.52 -75.81
N THR A 860 10.96 -31.31 -76.16
CA THR A 860 9.73 -31.04 -76.89
C THR A 860 9.97 -30.62 -78.34
N GLN A 861 11.17 -30.12 -78.65
CA GLN A 861 11.50 -29.62 -79.99
C GLN A 861 13.01 -29.69 -80.26
N VAL A 862 13.37 -30.00 -81.52
CA VAL A 862 14.75 -29.88 -82.04
C VAL A 862 14.71 -28.96 -83.26
N ASN A 863 15.57 -27.94 -83.28
CA ASN A 863 15.64 -26.97 -84.37
C ASN A 863 17.04 -26.93 -85.00
N PHE A 864 17.10 -26.79 -86.32
CA PHE A 864 18.29 -26.39 -87.07
C PHE A 864 18.17 -24.90 -87.42
N ASN A 865 18.89 -24.05 -86.70
CA ASN A 865 18.87 -22.59 -86.83
C ASN A 865 17.45 -21.99 -86.87
N GLY A 866 16.58 -22.46 -85.97
CA GLY A 866 15.18 -22.03 -85.87
C GLY A 866 14.17 -22.83 -86.70
N VAL A 867 14.62 -23.71 -87.59
CA VAL A 867 13.74 -24.59 -88.38
C VAL A 867 13.52 -25.91 -87.64
N SER A 868 12.26 -26.22 -87.32
CA SER A 868 11.89 -27.43 -86.59
C SER A 868 12.16 -28.70 -87.39
N ALA A 869 12.77 -29.69 -86.74
CA ALA A 869 13.04 -31.01 -87.30
C ALA A 869 12.30 -32.10 -86.51
N PRO A 870 11.71 -33.10 -87.18
CA PRO A 870 11.27 -34.30 -86.49
C PRO A 870 12.50 -35.00 -85.89
N PHE A 871 12.35 -35.50 -84.67
CA PHE A 871 13.43 -36.14 -83.95
C PHE A 871 12.92 -37.37 -83.21
N THR A 872 13.86 -38.24 -82.88
CA THR A 872 13.64 -39.39 -82.00
C THR A 872 14.58 -39.28 -80.81
N LEU A 873 14.01 -39.36 -79.63
CA LEU A 873 14.76 -39.45 -78.38
C LEU A 873 15.15 -40.92 -78.16
N LEU A 874 16.43 -41.25 -78.23
CA LEU A 874 16.93 -42.61 -77.99
C LEU A 874 17.27 -42.83 -76.51
N SER A 875 17.76 -41.80 -75.83
CA SER A 875 18.08 -41.83 -74.41
C SER A 875 18.10 -40.42 -73.82
N ASN A 876 18.27 -40.31 -72.50
CA ASN A 876 18.44 -39.00 -71.84
C ASN A 876 19.67 -38.21 -72.31
N THR A 877 20.56 -38.80 -73.12
CA THR A 877 21.79 -38.18 -73.63
C THR A 877 21.87 -38.16 -75.14
N THR A 878 20.92 -38.76 -75.86
CA THR A 878 21.04 -38.99 -77.30
C THR A 878 19.72 -38.77 -78.01
N ILE A 879 19.74 -37.85 -78.98
CA ILE A 879 18.66 -37.58 -79.93
C ILE A 879 19.19 -37.88 -81.33
N VAL A 880 18.36 -38.48 -82.18
CA VAL A 880 18.62 -38.59 -83.62
C VAL A 880 17.56 -37.82 -84.39
N THR A 881 17.97 -37.15 -85.46
CA THR A 881 17.09 -36.32 -86.30
C THR A 881 17.63 -36.26 -87.72
N GLY A 882 16.83 -35.83 -88.69
CA GLY A 882 17.29 -35.52 -90.04
C GLY A 882 17.32 -34.01 -90.27
N VAL A 883 18.25 -33.53 -91.10
CA VAL A 883 18.28 -32.11 -91.51
C VAL A 883 16.96 -31.77 -92.22
N PRO A 884 16.13 -30.86 -91.68
CA PRO A 884 14.80 -30.61 -92.23
C PRO A 884 14.86 -29.76 -93.50
N ARG A 885 13.81 -29.81 -94.32
CA ARG A 885 13.69 -28.92 -95.48
C ARG A 885 13.63 -27.46 -95.03
N GLY A 886 14.41 -26.60 -95.67
CA GLY A 886 14.50 -25.17 -95.33
C GLY A 886 15.52 -24.84 -94.24
N ALA A 887 16.23 -25.84 -93.71
CA ALA A 887 17.36 -25.60 -92.83
C ALA A 887 18.44 -24.76 -93.53
N VAL A 888 19.05 -23.83 -92.79
CA VAL A 888 20.22 -23.06 -93.18
C VAL A 888 21.35 -23.30 -92.18
N THR A 889 22.60 -23.07 -92.59
CA THR A 889 23.78 -23.21 -91.72
C THR A 889 23.61 -22.40 -90.43
N GLY A 890 23.78 -23.04 -89.28
CA GLY A 890 23.62 -22.40 -87.97
C GLY A 890 23.61 -23.39 -86.81
N LYS A 891 23.24 -22.94 -85.60
CA LYS A 891 23.23 -23.78 -84.41
C LYS A 891 22.06 -24.76 -84.41
N ILE A 892 22.28 -25.93 -83.83
CA ILE A 892 21.21 -26.84 -83.41
C ILE A 892 20.75 -26.44 -82.00
N SER A 893 19.44 -26.42 -81.76
CA SER A 893 18.87 -26.26 -80.41
C SER A 893 17.89 -27.38 -80.05
N VAL A 894 17.81 -27.69 -78.75
CA VAL A 894 16.86 -28.66 -78.16
C VAL A 894 16.12 -27.94 -77.04
N SER A 895 14.78 -27.84 -77.16
CA SER A 895 13.92 -27.18 -76.17
C SER A 895 13.28 -28.20 -75.23
N SER A 896 13.16 -27.86 -73.95
CA SER A 896 12.44 -28.63 -72.93
C SER A 896 11.71 -27.70 -71.95
N ILE A 897 10.95 -28.27 -71.01
CA ILE A 897 10.34 -27.49 -69.90
C ILE A 897 11.37 -26.83 -68.98
N ALA A 898 12.63 -27.29 -69.01
CA ALA A 898 13.74 -26.76 -68.21
C ALA A 898 14.56 -25.69 -68.95
N GLY A 899 14.15 -25.31 -70.16
CA GLY A 899 14.82 -24.33 -71.01
C GLY A 899 15.37 -24.91 -72.33
N THR A 900 16.01 -24.05 -73.12
CA THR A 900 16.53 -24.39 -74.45
C THR A 900 18.05 -24.54 -74.44
N ALA A 901 18.53 -25.72 -74.80
CA ALA A 901 19.95 -25.98 -75.04
C ALA A 901 20.32 -25.56 -76.45
N VAL A 902 21.48 -24.91 -76.62
CA VAL A 902 22.01 -24.52 -77.93
C VAL A 902 23.42 -25.10 -78.08
N SER A 903 23.69 -25.71 -79.21
CA SER A 903 25.00 -26.28 -79.52
C SER A 903 26.10 -25.21 -79.61
N SER A 904 27.34 -25.58 -79.28
CA SER A 904 28.49 -24.67 -79.29
C SER A 904 29.02 -24.38 -80.70
N SER A 905 28.81 -25.28 -81.67
CA SER A 905 29.29 -25.18 -83.06
C SER A 905 28.13 -25.13 -84.05
N ASN A 906 28.36 -24.57 -85.25
CA ASN A 906 27.34 -24.55 -86.30
C ASN A 906 27.29 -25.91 -87.02
N PHE A 907 26.09 -26.36 -87.38
CA PHE A 907 25.88 -27.39 -88.39
C PHE A 907 25.86 -26.74 -89.77
N SER A 908 26.68 -27.22 -90.71
CA SER A 908 26.76 -26.67 -92.07
C SER A 908 25.77 -27.38 -93.00
N VAL A 909 24.77 -26.65 -93.50
CA VAL A 909 23.75 -27.22 -94.40
C VAL A 909 24.23 -27.17 -95.85
N GLY A 910 24.31 -28.34 -96.50
CA GLY A 910 24.73 -28.48 -97.90
C GLY A 910 23.58 -28.31 -98.89
N SER A 911 23.89 -27.96 -100.15
CA SER A 911 22.91 -27.70 -101.21
C SER A 911 22.26 -28.96 -101.81
N ARG A 912 22.77 -30.15 -101.51
CA ARG A 912 22.30 -31.42 -102.07
C ARG A 912 21.42 -32.18 -101.08
N SER A 913 20.14 -32.34 -101.41
CA SER A 913 19.26 -33.25 -100.67
C SER A 913 19.76 -34.69 -100.75
N VAL A 914 19.74 -35.40 -99.63
CA VAL A 914 20.19 -36.78 -99.52
C VAL A 914 18.98 -37.66 -99.19
N ALA A 915 18.52 -38.44 -100.17
CA ALA A 915 17.42 -39.38 -99.99
C ALA A 915 17.80 -40.50 -99.00
N PRO A 916 16.81 -41.10 -98.30
CA PRO A 916 17.05 -42.30 -97.51
C PRO A 916 17.47 -43.45 -98.43
N ARG A 917 18.10 -44.49 -97.85
CA ARG A 917 18.34 -45.75 -98.55
C ARG A 917 17.99 -46.90 -97.63
N ILE A 918 17.16 -47.82 -98.13
CA ILE A 918 16.90 -49.10 -97.47
C ILE A 918 17.92 -50.10 -98.00
N GLN A 919 18.70 -50.71 -97.10
CA GLN A 919 19.75 -51.67 -97.43
C GLN A 919 19.27 -53.11 -97.24
N SER A 920 18.58 -53.39 -96.14
CA SER A 920 17.93 -54.68 -95.89
C SER A 920 16.74 -54.52 -94.95
N PHE A 921 15.89 -55.55 -94.91
CA PHE A 921 14.84 -55.67 -93.91
C PHE A 921 14.65 -57.14 -93.50
N SER A 922 14.23 -57.39 -92.27
CA SER A 922 13.96 -58.72 -91.73
C SER A 922 12.84 -58.68 -90.68
N PRO A 923 11.91 -59.65 -90.66
CA PRO A 923 11.77 -60.76 -91.61
C PRO A 923 11.31 -60.30 -93.00
N VAL A 924 11.44 -61.17 -94.01
CA VAL A 924 10.99 -60.88 -95.39
C VAL A 924 9.48 -61.08 -95.61
N SER A 925 8.80 -61.68 -94.63
CA SER A 925 7.36 -61.92 -94.63
C SER A 925 6.77 -61.83 -93.21
N GLY A 926 5.47 -61.60 -93.10
CA GLY A 926 4.75 -61.57 -91.83
C GLY A 926 3.29 -61.16 -91.95
N THR A 927 2.49 -61.46 -90.92
CA THR A 927 1.09 -61.02 -90.79
C THR A 927 1.02 -59.58 -90.26
N VAL A 928 -0.18 -58.98 -90.25
CA VAL A 928 -0.44 -57.69 -89.60
C VAL A 928 0.06 -57.71 -88.15
N GLY A 929 0.77 -56.66 -87.74
CA GLY A 929 1.41 -56.55 -86.42
C GLY A 929 2.86 -57.05 -86.36
N THR A 930 3.35 -57.74 -87.41
CA THR A 930 4.77 -58.15 -87.47
C THR A 930 5.68 -56.92 -87.40
N ILE A 931 6.71 -56.98 -86.56
CA ILE A 931 7.73 -55.95 -86.48
C ILE A 931 8.86 -56.28 -87.47
N VAL A 932 9.05 -55.40 -88.44
CA VAL A 932 10.06 -55.53 -89.48
C VAL A 932 11.21 -54.58 -89.15
N ALA A 933 12.38 -55.14 -88.85
CA ALA A 933 13.59 -54.36 -88.70
C ALA A 933 14.10 -53.95 -90.09
N VAL A 934 14.28 -52.66 -90.32
CA VAL A 934 14.78 -52.07 -91.56
C VAL A 934 16.12 -51.39 -91.27
N THR A 935 17.16 -51.75 -92.02
CA THR A 935 18.48 -51.14 -91.91
C THR A 935 18.85 -50.40 -93.20
N GLY A 936 19.63 -49.33 -93.06
CA GLY A 936 20.00 -48.48 -94.18
C GLY A 936 20.69 -47.19 -93.75
N THR A 937 20.61 -46.16 -94.59
CA THR A 937 21.25 -44.86 -94.36
C THR A 937 20.25 -43.72 -94.44
N ASN A 938 20.50 -42.64 -93.70
CA ASN A 938 19.65 -41.45 -93.59
C ASN A 938 18.22 -41.77 -93.13
N LEU A 939 18.09 -42.59 -92.09
CA LEU A 939 16.80 -43.03 -91.56
C LEU A 939 16.38 -42.28 -90.27
N ALA A 940 17.17 -41.30 -89.81
CA ALA A 940 16.89 -40.57 -88.57
C ALA A 940 15.74 -39.54 -88.68
N GLY A 941 15.50 -39.00 -89.87
CA GLY A 941 14.47 -37.98 -90.12
C GLY A 941 13.22 -38.52 -90.82
N VAL A 942 12.87 -39.77 -90.55
CA VAL A 942 11.74 -40.42 -91.22
C VAL A 942 10.44 -39.79 -90.76
N SER A 943 9.67 -39.29 -91.72
CA SER A 943 8.34 -38.70 -91.52
C SER A 943 7.21 -39.66 -91.86
N SER A 944 7.49 -40.69 -92.67
CA SER A 944 6.52 -41.72 -93.03
C SER A 944 7.22 -43.02 -93.44
N ALA A 945 6.67 -44.15 -92.97
CA ALA A 945 7.02 -45.48 -93.45
C ALA A 945 5.77 -46.16 -94.02
N ARG A 946 5.91 -46.98 -95.06
CA ARG A 946 4.82 -47.71 -95.70
C ARG A 946 5.20 -49.15 -95.98
N VAL A 947 4.23 -50.06 -95.86
CA VAL A 947 4.34 -51.45 -96.30
C VAL A 947 3.27 -51.69 -97.37
N GLY A 948 3.67 -52.04 -98.59
CA GLY A 948 2.72 -52.30 -99.67
C GLY A 948 1.85 -51.09 -100.05
N GLY A 949 2.39 -49.89 -99.90
CA GLY A 949 1.70 -48.62 -100.18
C GLY A 949 0.86 -48.05 -99.02
N VAL A 950 0.67 -48.80 -97.93
CA VAL A 950 -0.10 -48.39 -96.75
C VAL A 950 0.81 -47.81 -95.67
N ASN A 951 0.43 -46.68 -95.07
CA ASN A 951 1.17 -46.06 -93.95
C ASN A 951 1.27 -47.03 -92.77
N ALA A 952 2.48 -47.20 -92.27
CA ALA A 952 2.82 -48.13 -91.21
C ALA A 952 3.35 -47.37 -90.00
N PRO A 953 2.97 -47.75 -88.76
CA PRO A 953 3.65 -47.29 -87.56
C PRO A 953 5.13 -47.67 -87.64
N PHE A 954 6.00 -46.76 -87.22
CA PHE A 954 7.43 -47.01 -87.18
C PHE A 954 8.08 -46.37 -85.96
N ALA A 955 9.22 -46.91 -85.57
CA ALA A 955 10.09 -46.30 -84.57
C ALA A 955 11.53 -46.34 -85.09
N VAL A 956 12.18 -45.18 -85.15
CA VAL A 956 13.61 -45.09 -85.46
C VAL A 956 14.40 -45.62 -84.26
N THR A 957 15.26 -46.61 -84.48
CA THR A 957 16.04 -47.25 -83.41
C THR A 957 17.50 -46.79 -83.39
N SER A 958 18.01 -46.29 -84.52
CA SER A 958 19.31 -45.61 -84.64
C SER A 958 19.32 -44.74 -85.90
N ILE A 959 20.40 -44.01 -86.15
CA ILE A 959 20.53 -43.20 -87.38
C ILE A 959 20.39 -43.99 -88.70
N GLY A 960 20.64 -45.29 -88.66
CA GLY A 960 20.61 -46.19 -89.81
C GLY A 960 19.63 -47.35 -89.66
N SER A 961 18.72 -47.31 -88.69
CA SER A 961 17.76 -48.39 -88.48
C SER A 961 16.44 -47.88 -87.95
N LEU A 962 15.34 -48.47 -88.42
CA LEU A 962 14.03 -48.32 -87.83
C LEU A 962 13.32 -49.67 -87.79
N VAL A 963 12.32 -49.79 -86.93
CA VAL A 963 11.36 -50.88 -86.97
C VAL A 963 10.05 -50.36 -87.54
N ILE A 964 9.43 -51.16 -88.41
CA ILE A 964 8.12 -50.87 -89.00
C ILE A 964 7.16 -51.97 -88.57
N THR A 965 6.02 -51.61 -88.01
CA THR A 965 4.96 -52.56 -87.70
C THR A 965 4.06 -52.71 -88.92
N VAL A 966 3.87 -53.94 -89.42
CA VAL A 966 2.99 -54.20 -90.57
C VAL A 966 1.56 -53.73 -90.23
N PRO A 967 1.00 -52.74 -90.94
CA PRO A 967 -0.31 -52.18 -90.61
C PRO A 967 -1.44 -53.04 -91.16
N ALA A 968 -2.64 -52.87 -90.62
CA ALA A 968 -3.84 -53.48 -91.17
C ALA A 968 -4.10 -52.99 -92.62
N GLY A 969 -4.49 -53.89 -93.51
CA GLY A 969 -4.75 -53.59 -94.92
C GLY A 969 -3.50 -53.48 -95.81
N ALA A 970 -2.29 -53.70 -95.26
CA ALA A 970 -1.09 -53.83 -96.08
C ALA A 970 -1.21 -55.00 -97.07
N LYS A 971 -0.78 -54.79 -98.31
CA LYS A 971 -0.65 -55.85 -99.32
C LYS A 971 0.82 -56.20 -99.52
N THR A 972 1.12 -57.38 -100.05
CA THR A 972 2.48 -57.72 -100.49
C THR A 972 3.02 -56.63 -101.42
N GLY A 973 4.17 -56.06 -101.09
CA GLY A 973 4.71 -54.90 -101.78
C GLY A 973 6.03 -54.42 -101.19
N ARG A 974 6.63 -53.39 -101.80
CA ARG A 974 7.88 -52.80 -101.27
C ARG A 974 7.61 -52.06 -99.96
N ILE A 975 8.62 -52.03 -99.10
CA ILE A 975 8.68 -51.11 -97.96
C ILE A 975 9.17 -49.77 -98.48
N SER A 976 8.44 -48.69 -98.17
CA SER A 976 8.82 -47.32 -98.54
C SER A 976 9.09 -46.50 -97.29
N VAL A 977 10.18 -45.73 -97.29
CA VAL A 977 10.53 -44.83 -96.18
C VAL A 977 10.77 -43.43 -96.73
N THR A 978 10.09 -42.43 -96.18
CA THR A 978 10.15 -41.03 -96.60
C THR A 978 10.79 -40.17 -95.52
N THR A 979 11.73 -39.32 -95.94
CA THR A 979 12.34 -38.25 -95.17
C THR A 979 12.24 -36.94 -95.95
N ASP A 980 12.64 -35.82 -95.37
CA ASP A 980 12.72 -34.54 -96.08
C ASP A 980 13.68 -34.55 -97.28
N GLY A 981 14.64 -35.49 -97.29
CA GLY A 981 15.56 -35.71 -98.41
C GLY A 981 14.99 -36.53 -99.57
N GLY A 982 13.81 -37.16 -99.41
CA GLY A 982 13.15 -37.97 -100.43
C GLY A 982 12.60 -39.30 -99.91
N THR A 983 12.12 -40.16 -100.82
CA THR A 983 11.56 -41.49 -100.51
C THR A 983 12.46 -42.60 -101.06
N ALA A 984 12.71 -43.61 -100.22
CA ALA A 984 13.40 -44.86 -100.59
C ALA A 984 12.41 -46.02 -100.64
N ASN A 985 12.61 -46.95 -101.57
CA ASN A 985 11.90 -48.22 -101.61
C ASN A 985 12.87 -49.38 -101.39
N SER A 986 12.44 -50.43 -100.69
CA SER A 986 13.21 -51.66 -100.52
C SER A 986 13.45 -52.34 -101.87
N SER A 987 14.58 -53.03 -102.04
CA SER A 987 14.93 -53.74 -103.28
C SER A 987 14.09 -55.00 -103.52
N SER A 988 13.68 -55.68 -102.45
CA SER A 988 12.76 -56.82 -102.44
C SER A 988 11.37 -56.45 -101.90
N LEU A 989 10.37 -57.27 -102.24
CA LEU A 989 9.00 -57.17 -101.69
C LEU A 989 8.98 -57.75 -100.26
N PHE A 990 8.24 -57.09 -99.37
CA PHE A 990 7.80 -57.70 -98.12
C PHE A 990 6.51 -58.48 -98.38
N ASN A 991 6.49 -59.76 -98.04
CA ASN A 991 5.33 -60.62 -98.27
C ASN A 991 4.36 -60.56 -97.08
N VAL A 992 3.20 -59.92 -97.28
CA VAL A 992 2.16 -59.86 -96.25
C VAL A 992 1.40 -61.17 -96.27
N LEU A 993 1.45 -61.91 -95.16
CA LEU A 993 0.74 -63.17 -94.99
C LEU A 993 -0.72 -62.91 -94.57
N PRO A 994 -1.67 -63.81 -94.92
CA PRO A 994 -3.08 -63.71 -94.54
C PRO A 994 -3.31 -63.49 -93.04
#